data_AF-A0A0U1LPH7-F1
#
_entry.id   AF-A0A0U1LPH7-F1
#
_cell.length_a   1.000
_cell.length_b   1.000
_cell.length_c   1.000
_cell.angle_alpha   90.00
_cell.angle_beta   90.00
_cell.angle_gamma   90.00
#
_symmetry.space_group_name_H-M   'P 1'
#
loop_
_entity.id
_entity.type
_entity.pdbx_description
1 polymer ?
#
loop_
_entity_poly.entity_id
_entity_poly.type
_entity_poly.pdbx_seq_one_letter_code
_entity_poly.pdbx_strand_id
1 'polypeptide(L)'
;MPQGIHNPFSTSLQSDCKKAIKILESFINVDNPSSTTKAILRDAQGLIIFTAFKAGFLGSARYGSGLLVARLDDGSWSPPSSITIGGVGFGGQIGVEFTDFVFALPDRSSIRTFCQIGSLTLGANASLALGPAGRSGEAGLGANWRGVGSMLTLSKTNGLFGGISVEAGTFIEGRMSNKKFYKYKVTAAQILSGEVEPPLEADALLRTLAAIEFRSSRQQSRVSNSPQQSIKQPHPGTVEMSAGPESQQASELSASEAPRQLPSELQGQYDHLAQAVELLQSQAGSHGYHEPHDAAIELPGNVQVDAAYLGAAQDHTVNPKREEDLLARWKAWAAVCTQNGTPTVMQINHPGRQSPLGAGSRSIFSKTIAPSCVSMNLGNGLIARAASAIVFGCPREMTQTDIDNVIQQFAHTSRLAAKAGFQGVEIHAAHGYLLAQFLSAHTNRRTDSYGNSAAGRAKIVVEVIKAIRGSVSDKGFCVGIKLNSVDHQSAKELKECVEQLKLIVEAGVDFVEVSGGTYENTTMFQDISSPPSEKSARTVAREAFFLEFAETIRDEFPDTPLMVTGGFRTRNGITKAVEDGACDMVGIGRPAVLNPALPKEVLFNPAVSEENSRLVTRSVTPSRLASWTGIKTLGSGAETLWYSKQMRNVPSVI
;
A
#
# COMPACT_ATOMS: atom_id res chain seq x y z
N MET A 1 -7.24 -19.42 -11.66
CA MET A 1 -7.85 -18.74 -10.50
C MET A 1 -7.74 -19.67 -9.29
N PRO A 2 -7.62 -19.14 -8.07
CA PRO A 2 -7.62 -19.93 -6.83
C PRO A 2 -8.88 -20.79 -6.71
N GLN A 3 -8.83 -21.89 -5.98
CA GLN A 3 -10.04 -22.68 -5.67
C GLN A 3 -11.08 -21.78 -4.97
N GLY A 4 -12.30 -21.70 -5.51
CA GLY A 4 -13.41 -20.96 -4.92
C GLY A 4 -13.58 -19.50 -5.36
N ILE A 5 -12.72 -18.95 -6.23
CA ILE A 5 -12.91 -17.61 -6.82
C ILE A 5 -13.21 -17.72 -8.32
N HIS A 6 -14.32 -17.14 -8.73
CA HIS A 6 -14.81 -17.17 -10.11
C HIS A 6 -14.39 -15.93 -10.91
N ASN A 7 -14.37 -16.06 -12.25
CA ASN A 7 -13.99 -14.97 -13.15
C ASN A 7 -15.11 -13.91 -13.24
N PRO A 8 -14.86 -12.65 -12.85
CA PRO A 8 -15.86 -11.58 -12.94
C PRO A 8 -16.03 -11.04 -14.38
N PHE A 9 -15.29 -11.55 -15.36
CA PHE A 9 -15.39 -11.17 -16.76
C PHE A 9 -16.00 -12.28 -17.61
N SER A 10 -16.92 -11.91 -18.51
CA SER A 10 -17.53 -12.84 -19.47
C SER A 10 -16.51 -13.18 -20.56
N THR A 11 -16.36 -14.48 -20.87
CA THR A 11 -15.36 -14.97 -21.83
C THR A 11 -16.02 -15.77 -22.95
N SER A 12 -16.86 -16.75 -22.61
CA SER A 12 -17.72 -17.52 -23.50
C SER A 12 -18.98 -17.98 -22.77
N LEU A 13 -20.01 -18.37 -23.52
CA LEU A 13 -21.25 -18.92 -22.93
C LEU A 13 -20.94 -20.16 -22.08
N GLN A 14 -20.13 -21.08 -22.61
CA GLN A 14 -19.76 -22.31 -21.90
C GLN A 14 -19.05 -22.05 -20.57
N SER A 15 -18.14 -21.06 -20.51
CA SER A 15 -17.43 -20.74 -19.27
C SER A 15 -18.34 -20.04 -18.26
N ASP A 16 -19.23 -19.16 -18.72
CA ASP A 16 -20.22 -18.50 -17.86
C ASP A 16 -21.27 -19.48 -17.33
N CYS A 17 -21.71 -20.47 -18.13
CA CYS A 17 -22.58 -21.56 -17.67
C CYS A 17 -21.89 -22.43 -16.60
N LYS A 18 -20.62 -22.83 -16.84
CA LYS A 18 -19.83 -23.59 -15.86
C LYS A 18 -19.63 -22.81 -14.56
N LYS A 19 -19.42 -21.49 -14.65
CA LYS A 19 -19.31 -20.59 -13.51
C LYS A 19 -20.63 -20.54 -12.73
N ALA A 20 -21.75 -20.33 -13.41
CA ALA A 20 -23.07 -20.27 -12.80
C ALA A 20 -23.44 -21.56 -12.04
N ILE A 21 -23.14 -22.74 -12.63
CA ILE A 21 -23.34 -24.04 -11.98
C ILE A 21 -22.56 -24.12 -10.65
N LYS A 22 -21.27 -23.78 -10.67
CA LYS A 22 -20.42 -23.82 -9.46
C LYS A 22 -20.90 -22.87 -8.37
N ILE A 23 -21.37 -21.68 -8.76
CA ILE A 23 -21.95 -20.70 -7.82
C ILE A 23 -23.20 -21.30 -7.17
N LEU A 24 -24.15 -21.82 -7.96
CA LEU A 24 -25.37 -22.46 -7.45
C LEU A 24 -25.06 -23.62 -6.49
N GLU A 25 -24.16 -24.52 -6.89
CA GLU A 25 -23.73 -25.66 -6.07
C GLU A 25 -23.09 -25.21 -4.74
N SER A 26 -22.40 -24.06 -4.73
CA SER A 26 -21.76 -23.55 -3.51
C SER A 26 -22.74 -23.04 -2.44
N PHE A 27 -23.97 -22.68 -2.83
CA PHE A 27 -25.06 -22.28 -1.93
C PHE A 27 -25.97 -23.44 -1.55
N ILE A 28 -25.98 -24.50 -2.36
CA ILE A 28 -26.79 -25.70 -2.13
C ILE A 28 -25.91 -26.72 -1.40
N ASN A 29 -25.79 -26.57 -0.07
CA ASN A 29 -24.98 -27.47 0.75
C ASN A 29 -25.50 -28.93 0.66
N VAL A 30 -24.61 -29.88 0.38
CA VAL A 30 -24.94 -31.31 0.26
C VAL A 30 -25.16 -31.94 1.65
N ASP A 31 -24.51 -31.40 2.68
CA ASP A 31 -24.43 -32.04 4.00
C ASP A 31 -25.36 -31.46 5.07
N ASN A 32 -26.01 -30.31 4.83
CA ASN A 32 -27.05 -29.80 5.74
C ASN A 32 -28.05 -28.90 4.99
N PRO A 33 -29.19 -29.45 4.53
CA PRO A 33 -30.16 -28.73 3.74
C PRO A 33 -31.14 -27.98 4.66
N SER A 34 -30.80 -26.77 5.10
CA SER A 34 -31.82 -25.89 5.67
C SER A 34 -32.85 -25.56 4.58
N SER A 35 -34.14 -25.71 4.91
CA SER A 35 -35.27 -25.70 3.98
C SER A 35 -35.51 -24.37 3.25
N THR A 36 -34.93 -23.26 3.72
CA THR A 36 -35.20 -21.91 3.22
C THR A 36 -34.49 -21.60 1.89
N THR A 37 -33.19 -21.89 1.74
CA THR A 37 -32.43 -21.57 0.50
C THR A 37 -32.95 -22.34 -0.71
N LYS A 38 -33.33 -23.62 -0.52
CA LYS A 38 -33.92 -24.44 -1.59
C LYS A 38 -35.34 -23.98 -1.95
N ALA A 39 -36.14 -23.53 -0.98
CA ALA A 39 -37.47 -22.98 -1.25
C ALA A 39 -37.39 -21.68 -2.06
N ILE A 40 -36.46 -20.78 -1.70
CA ILE A 40 -36.21 -19.52 -2.41
C ILE A 40 -35.87 -19.77 -3.89
N LEU A 41 -34.95 -20.70 -4.17
CA LEU A 41 -34.55 -21.01 -5.55
C LEU A 41 -35.65 -21.73 -6.35
N ARG A 42 -36.53 -22.49 -5.67
CA ARG A 42 -37.66 -23.19 -6.29
C ARG A 42 -38.73 -22.21 -6.77
N ASP A 43 -39.11 -21.28 -5.91
CA ASP A 43 -40.26 -20.39 -6.15
C ASP A 43 -39.88 -19.16 -7.01
N ALA A 44 -38.59 -18.99 -7.31
CA ALA A 44 -38.09 -17.93 -8.18
C ALA A 44 -38.64 -18.07 -9.62
N GLN A 45 -39.09 -16.94 -10.17
CA GLN A 45 -39.47 -16.79 -11.58
C GLN A 45 -38.26 -16.42 -12.46
N GLY A 46 -37.17 -15.97 -11.86
CA GLY A 46 -35.90 -15.72 -12.55
C GLY A 46 -34.71 -15.79 -11.60
N LEU A 47 -33.53 -16.09 -12.14
CA LEU A 47 -32.29 -16.13 -11.38
C LEU A 47 -31.23 -15.28 -12.06
N ILE A 48 -30.61 -14.37 -11.31
CA ILE A 48 -29.37 -13.68 -11.73
C ILE A 48 -28.21 -14.33 -10.98
N ILE A 49 -27.26 -14.92 -11.71
CA ILE A 49 -26.12 -15.63 -11.15
C ILE A 49 -24.84 -14.98 -11.68
N PHE A 50 -24.07 -14.34 -10.81
CA PHE A 50 -22.91 -13.55 -11.23
C PHE A 50 -21.80 -13.51 -10.19
N THR A 51 -20.61 -13.16 -10.66
CA THR A 51 -19.48 -12.82 -9.80
C THR A 51 -19.17 -11.34 -9.97
N ALA A 52 -19.10 -10.61 -8.86
CA ALA A 52 -18.69 -9.23 -8.83
C ALA A 52 -17.32 -9.08 -8.17
N PHE A 53 -16.45 -8.34 -8.83
CA PHE A 53 -15.22 -7.81 -8.29
C PHE A 53 -15.47 -6.41 -7.74
N LYS A 54 -15.03 -6.15 -6.52
CA LYS A 54 -15.03 -4.82 -5.89
C LYS A 54 -13.61 -4.49 -5.45
N ALA A 55 -13.19 -3.26 -5.73
CA ALA A 55 -11.96 -2.69 -5.21
C ALA A 55 -12.25 -1.29 -4.65
N GLY A 56 -11.65 -0.95 -3.51
CA GLY A 56 -11.85 0.37 -2.93
C GLY A 56 -10.75 0.86 -2.00
N PHE A 57 -10.59 2.18 -1.97
CA PHE A 57 -9.82 2.98 -1.01
C PHE A 57 -10.50 4.35 -0.90
N LEU A 58 -11.20 4.63 0.22
CA LEU A 58 -12.03 5.84 0.44
C LEU A 58 -13.22 6.04 -0.53
N GLY A 59 -13.39 5.11 -1.46
CA GLY A 59 -14.44 4.94 -2.45
C GLY A 59 -14.27 3.57 -3.11
N SER A 60 -15.28 3.02 -3.78
CA SER A 60 -15.20 1.70 -4.42
C SER A 60 -15.71 1.72 -5.84
N ALA A 61 -15.09 0.90 -6.68
CA ALA A 61 -15.64 0.50 -7.97
C ALA A 61 -16.00 -0.99 -7.91
N ARG A 62 -17.17 -1.34 -8.43
CA ARG A 62 -17.66 -2.71 -8.58
C ARG A 62 -17.86 -3.00 -10.05
N TYR A 63 -17.39 -4.17 -10.48
CA TYR A 63 -17.58 -4.67 -11.83
C TYR A 63 -17.85 -6.17 -11.77
N GLY A 64 -18.77 -6.68 -12.56
CA GLY A 64 -19.00 -8.11 -12.63
C GLY A 64 -19.77 -8.54 -13.87
N SER A 65 -19.82 -9.84 -14.07
CA SER A 65 -20.59 -10.43 -15.15
C SER A 65 -21.19 -11.77 -14.75
N GLY A 66 -22.32 -12.09 -15.36
CA GLY A 66 -23.03 -13.32 -15.08
C GLY A 66 -24.12 -13.62 -16.09
N LEU A 67 -25.05 -14.46 -15.67
CA LEU A 67 -26.17 -14.92 -16.47
C LEU A 67 -27.50 -14.64 -15.75
N LEU A 68 -28.52 -14.30 -16.53
CA LEU A 68 -29.91 -14.23 -16.13
C LEU A 68 -30.68 -15.32 -16.88
N VAL A 69 -31.50 -16.10 -16.16
CA VAL A 69 -32.46 -17.07 -16.70
C VAL A 69 -33.84 -16.78 -16.15
N ALA A 70 -34.88 -17.04 -16.93
CA ALA A 70 -36.28 -16.84 -16.56
C ALA A 70 -37.07 -18.14 -16.67
N ARG A 71 -38.11 -18.29 -15.85
CA ARG A 71 -39.04 -19.40 -15.93
C ARG A 71 -40.08 -19.10 -17.02
N LEU A 72 -40.19 -20.00 -17.99
CA LEU A 72 -41.15 -19.95 -19.09
C LEU A 72 -42.55 -20.40 -18.65
N ASP A 73 -43.56 -20.19 -19.49
CA ASP A 73 -44.97 -20.54 -19.19
C ASP A 73 -45.18 -22.04 -19.01
N ASP A 74 -44.37 -22.87 -19.67
CA ASP A 74 -44.37 -24.32 -19.54
C ASP A 74 -43.63 -24.83 -18.29
N GLY A 75 -43.12 -23.90 -17.46
CA GLY A 75 -42.37 -24.19 -16.24
C GLY A 75 -40.89 -24.48 -16.46
N SER A 76 -40.43 -24.59 -17.71
CA SER A 76 -39.01 -24.78 -18.05
C SER A 76 -38.20 -23.48 -17.88
N TRP A 77 -36.87 -23.58 -17.95
CA TRP A 77 -35.97 -22.43 -17.88
C TRP A 77 -35.61 -21.94 -19.28
N SER A 78 -35.66 -20.62 -19.48
CA SER A 78 -35.20 -19.96 -20.69
C SER A 78 -33.71 -20.21 -20.94
N PRO A 79 -33.22 -20.05 -22.18
CA PRO A 79 -31.79 -19.89 -22.41
C PRO A 79 -31.21 -18.74 -21.57
N PRO A 80 -29.91 -18.79 -21.22
CA PRO A 80 -29.29 -17.77 -20.39
C PRO A 80 -28.94 -16.50 -21.17
N SER A 81 -29.29 -15.35 -20.62
CA SER A 81 -28.89 -14.04 -21.11
C SER A 81 -27.69 -13.52 -20.31
N SER A 82 -26.69 -12.95 -20.99
CA SER A 82 -25.54 -12.32 -20.33
C SER A 82 -25.95 -11.03 -19.65
N ILE A 83 -25.40 -10.83 -18.45
CA ILE A 83 -25.56 -9.61 -17.67
C ILE A 83 -24.21 -9.02 -17.30
N THR A 84 -24.14 -7.70 -17.22
CA THR A 84 -22.98 -6.97 -16.70
C THR A 84 -23.45 -6.08 -15.56
N ILE A 85 -22.67 -6.04 -14.48
CA ILE A 85 -22.89 -5.13 -13.36
C ILE A 85 -21.74 -4.14 -13.31
N GLY A 86 -22.08 -2.86 -13.17
CA GLY A 86 -21.14 -1.79 -12.89
C GLY A 86 -21.65 -0.98 -11.71
N GLY A 87 -20.78 -0.58 -10.79
CA GLY A 87 -21.19 0.21 -9.64
C GLY A 87 -20.06 1.04 -9.07
N VAL A 88 -20.44 2.11 -8.38
CA VAL A 88 -19.55 2.97 -7.62
C VAL A 88 -20.09 3.10 -6.20
N GLY A 89 -19.20 3.20 -5.23
CA GLY A 89 -19.58 3.37 -3.83
C GLY A 89 -18.72 4.38 -3.10
N PHE A 90 -19.28 4.95 -2.05
CA PHE A 90 -18.65 5.95 -1.21
C PHE A 90 -18.63 5.45 0.24
N GLY A 91 -17.50 5.60 0.92
CA GLY A 91 -17.34 5.16 2.31
C GLY A 91 -15.91 4.83 2.71
N GLY A 92 -15.67 4.71 4.03
CA GLY A 92 -14.39 4.33 4.62
C GLY A 92 -14.10 2.84 4.39
N GLN A 93 -13.68 2.51 3.18
CA GLN A 93 -13.45 1.15 2.72
C GLN A 93 -12.07 0.99 2.12
N ILE A 94 -11.41 -0.13 2.44
CA ILE A 94 -10.11 -0.49 1.90
C ILE A 94 -10.11 -1.97 1.60
N GLY A 95 -9.81 -2.33 0.35
CA GLY A 95 -9.58 -3.72 0.00
C GLY A 95 -10.09 -4.12 -1.37
N VAL A 96 -10.03 -5.43 -1.59
CA VAL A 96 -10.50 -6.10 -2.79
C VAL A 96 -11.31 -7.32 -2.37
N GLU A 97 -12.52 -7.43 -2.90
CA GLU A 97 -13.39 -8.60 -2.71
C GLU A 97 -13.95 -9.12 -4.03
N PHE A 98 -14.14 -10.43 -4.10
CA PHE A 98 -14.89 -11.12 -5.13
C PHE A 98 -16.11 -11.74 -4.46
N THR A 99 -17.29 -11.37 -4.92
CA THR A 99 -18.54 -11.88 -4.37
C THR A 99 -19.30 -12.63 -5.43
N ASP A 100 -19.59 -13.90 -5.16
CA ASP A 100 -20.54 -14.66 -5.93
C ASP A 100 -21.94 -14.38 -5.40
N PHE A 101 -22.86 -14.07 -6.32
CA PHE A 101 -24.23 -13.71 -6.01
C PHE A 101 -25.21 -14.61 -6.76
N VAL A 102 -26.30 -14.97 -6.07
CA VAL A 102 -27.52 -15.50 -6.67
C VAL A 102 -28.68 -14.63 -6.22
N PHE A 103 -29.30 -13.92 -7.16
CA PHE A 103 -30.51 -13.14 -6.89
C PHE A 103 -31.70 -13.93 -7.40
N ALA A 104 -32.62 -14.24 -6.49
CA ALA A 104 -33.90 -14.85 -6.80
C ALA A 104 -34.93 -13.75 -7.08
N LEU A 105 -35.46 -13.75 -8.31
CA LEU A 105 -36.50 -12.85 -8.76
C LEU A 105 -37.87 -13.50 -8.50
N PRO A 106 -38.70 -12.94 -7.62
CA PRO A 106 -39.94 -13.61 -7.19
C PRO A 106 -41.04 -13.57 -8.25
N ASP A 107 -41.00 -12.62 -9.17
CA ASP A 107 -42.08 -12.35 -10.12
C ASP A 107 -41.56 -11.91 -11.50
N ARG A 108 -42.42 -12.00 -12.52
CA ARG A 108 -42.06 -11.66 -13.91
C ARG A 108 -41.87 -10.17 -14.17
N SER A 109 -42.43 -9.29 -13.35
CA SER A 109 -42.22 -7.84 -13.49
C SER A 109 -40.76 -7.45 -13.13
N SER A 110 -40.14 -8.15 -12.19
CA SER A 110 -38.72 -8.01 -11.85
C SER A 110 -37.80 -8.37 -13.04
N ILE A 111 -38.16 -9.41 -13.80
CA ILE A 111 -37.44 -9.83 -15.03
C ILE A 111 -37.60 -8.78 -16.13
N ARG A 112 -38.82 -8.28 -16.33
CA ARG A 112 -39.11 -7.24 -17.35
C ARG A 112 -38.35 -5.94 -17.07
N THR A 113 -38.23 -5.54 -15.81
CA THR A 113 -37.50 -4.33 -15.38
C THR A 113 -36.02 -4.41 -15.77
N PHE A 114 -35.40 -5.58 -15.61
CA PHE A 114 -34.05 -5.85 -16.09
C PHE A 114 -33.94 -5.70 -17.62
N CYS A 115 -34.91 -6.26 -18.36
CA CYS A 115 -34.89 -6.24 -19.83
C CYS A 115 -35.08 -4.85 -20.44
N GLN A 116 -35.75 -3.91 -19.75
CA GLN A 116 -36.21 -2.67 -20.36
C GLN A 116 -35.33 -1.45 -20.06
N ILE A 117 -34.88 -1.23 -18.83
CA ILE A 117 -34.33 0.08 -18.42
C ILE A 117 -32.96 0.00 -17.70
N GLY A 118 -32.45 -1.22 -17.44
CA GLY A 118 -31.33 -1.40 -16.53
C GLY A 118 -31.77 -1.14 -15.09
N SER A 119 -31.49 -2.07 -14.19
CA SER A 119 -31.95 -1.93 -12.80
C SER A 119 -30.90 -1.21 -11.97
N LEU A 120 -31.28 -0.07 -11.39
CA LEU A 120 -30.46 0.67 -10.45
C LEU A 120 -30.66 0.07 -9.05
N THR A 121 -29.56 -0.33 -8.41
CA THR A 121 -29.55 -0.78 -7.02
C THR A 121 -28.80 0.24 -6.18
N LEU A 122 -29.37 0.60 -5.04
CA LEU A 122 -28.72 1.40 -4.01
C LEU A 122 -28.71 0.57 -2.73
N GLY A 123 -27.52 0.24 -2.22
CA GLY A 123 -27.36 -0.63 -1.06
C GLY A 123 -26.33 -0.09 -0.08
N ALA A 124 -26.64 -0.09 1.21
CA ALA A 124 -25.65 0.07 2.25
C ALA A 124 -25.06 -1.31 2.57
N ASN A 125 -23.78 -1.49 2.27
CA ASN A 125 -23.05 -2.73 2.51
C ASN A 125 -22.03 -2.53 3.63
N ALA A 126 -22.17 -3.33 4.70
CA ALA A 126 -21.13 -3.52 5.69
C ALA A 126 -20.56 -4.92 5.47
N SER A 127 -19.37 -5.02 4.87
CA SER A 127 -18.69 -6.30 4.64
C SER A 127 -17.35 -6.33 5.38
N LEU A 128 -17.12 -7.45 6.06
CA LEU A 128 -15.87 -7.78 6.73
C LEU A 128 -15.43 -9.16 6.25
N ALA A 129 -14.63 -9.18 5.18
CA ALA A 129 -14.08 -10.42 4.64
C ALA A 129 -12.65 -10.62 5.18
N LEU A 130 -12.48 -11.64 6.03
CA LEU A 130 -11.20 -12.00 6.66
C LEU A 130 -10.78 -13.42 6.21
N GLY A 131 -9.96 -13.51 5.15
CA GLY A 131 -9.22 -14.72 4.78
C GLY A 131 -9.88 -15.69 3.77
N PRO A 132 -9.16 -16.74 3.32
CA PRO A 132 -9.51 -17.55 2.15
C PRO A 132 -10.64 -18.58 2.36
N ALA A 133 -11.16 -18.74 3.58
CA ALA A 133 -12.33 -19.58 3.87
C ALA A 133 -13.33 -18.88 4.83
N GLY A 134 -13.34 -17.55 4.85
CA GLY A 134 -14.19 -16.77 5.74
C GLY A 134 -15.66 -16.78 5.31
N ARG A 135 -16.50 -17.58 5.99
CA ARG A 135 -17.96 -17.32 6.01
C ARG A 135 -18.19 -16.01 6.75
N SER A 136 -18.23 -14.90 6.03
CA SER A 136 -18.75 -13.64 6.55
C SER A 136 -20.26 -13.59 6.28
N GLY A 137 -21.04 -13.39 7.33
CA GLY A 137 -22.47 -13.09 7.21
C GLY A 137 -22.62 -11.63 6.82
N GLU A 138 -23.24 -11.37 5.68
CA GLU A 138 -23.56 -10.02 5.22
C GLU A 138 -24.97 -9.68 5.74
N ALA A 139 -25.06 -8.85 6.77
CA ALA A 139 -26.32 -8.23 7.17
C ALA A 139 -26.55 -7.00 6.29
N GLY A 140 -27.00 -7.22 5.05
CA GLY A 140 -27.42 -6.14 4.16
C GLY A 140 -28.80 -5.63 4.56
N LEU A 141 -28.89 -4.51 5.28
CA LEU A 141 -30.13 -3.74 5.38
C LEU A 141 -30.29 -2.92 4.09
N GLY A 142 -30.77 -3.57 3.03
CA GLY A 142 -31.16 -2.92 1.78
C GLY A 142 -32.50 -2.20 1.95
N ALA A 143 -32.48 -0.91 2.28
CA ALA A 143 -33.66 -0.06 2.14
C ALA A 143 -33.85 0.29 0.64
N ASN A 144 -34.64 -0.53 -0.07
CA ASN A 144 -34.94 -0.33 -1.49
C ASN A 144 -35.89 0.88 -1.68
N TRP A 145 -35.34 2.05 -2.00
CA TRP A 145 -36.16 3.17 -2.49
C TRP A 145 -36.31 3.07 -4.01
N ARG A 146 -37.54 2.69 -4.42
CA ARG A 146 -38.11 2.75 -5.78
C ARG A 146 -37.42 1.91 -6.87
N GLY A 147 -38.06 0.80 -7.26
CA GLY A 147 -38.03 0.34 -8.65
C GLY A 147 -37.84 -1.17 -8.89
N VAL A 148 -37.53 -1.96 -7.87
CA VAL A 148 -37.34 -3.41 -8.02
C VAL A 148 -37.99 -4.08 -6.83
N GLY A 149 -38.87 -5.07 -7.08
CA GLY A 149 -39.52 -5.87 -6.04
C GLY A 149 -38.50 -6.50 -5.10
N SER A 150 -38.95 -7.04 -3.96
CA SER A 150 -38.10 -7.70 -2.96
C SER A 150 -37.31 -8.87 -3.57
N MET A 151 -36.14 -8.58 -4.16
CA MET A 151 -35.20 -9.59 -4.62
C MET A 151 -34.55 -10.22 -3.40
N LEU A 152 -34.52 -11.55 -3.37
CA LEU A 152 -33.83 -12.26 -2.31
C LEU A 152 -32.42 -12.60 -2.78
N THR A 153 -31.42 -12.12 -2.04
CA THR A 153 -30.01 -12.19 -2.41
C THR A 153 -29.29 -13.23 -1.56
N LEU A 154 -28.59 -14.15 -2.22
CA LEU A 154 -27.59 -15.03 -1.62
C LEU A 154 -26.21 -14.57 -2.07
N SER A 155 -25.30 -14.34 -1.15
CA SER A 155 -23.93 -13.87 -1.43
C SER A 155 -22.88 -14.72 -0.73
N LYS A 156 -21.74 -14.93 -1.40
CA LYS A 156 -20.57 -15.58 -0.84
C LYS A 156 -19.35 -14.76 -1.24
N THR A 157 -18.79 -14.07 -0.26
CA THR A 157 -17.68 -13.14 -0.47
C THR A 157 -16.35 -13.80 -0.14
N ASN A 158 -15.39 -13.67 -1.06
CA ASN A 158 -14.01 -14.06 -0.91
C ASN A 158 -13.12 -12.83 -1.13
N GLY A 159 -12.33 -12.44 -0.15
CA GLY A 159 -11.50 -11.25 -0.28
C GLY A 159 -10.94 -10.74 1.03
N LEU A 160 -10.16 -9.67 0.93
CA LEU A 160 -9.74 -8.87 2.09
C LEU A 160 -10.36 -7.50 1.90
N PHE A 161 -11.48 -7.30 2.59
CA PHE A 161 -12.27 -6.08 2.48
C PHE A 161 -12.83 -5.74 3.85
N GLY A 162 -12.59 -4.50 4.27
CA GLY A 162 -13.07 -3.98 5.54
C GLY A 162 -13.52 -2.54 5.37
N GLY A 163 -14.76 -2.27 5.76
CA GLY A 163 -15.32 -0.92 5.73
C GLY A 163 -16.83 -0.91 5.64
N ILE A 164 -17.39 0.29 5.80
CA ILE A 164 -18.80 0.57 5.56
C ILE A 164 -18.87 1.38 4.27
N SER A 165 -19.71 0.95 3.33
CA SER A 165 -19.87 1.63 2.05
C SER A 165 -21.33 1.71 1.63
N VAL A 166 -21.73 2.86 1.08
CA VAL A 166 -22.97 3.00 0.32
C VAL A 166 -22.62 2.82 -1.15
N GLU A 167 -23.31 1.91 -1.82
CA GLU A 167 -23.06 1.55 -3.21
C GLU A 167 -24.26 1.85 -4.09
N ALA A 168 -23.98 2.45 -5.25
CA ALA A 168 -24.90 2.55 -6.37
C ALA A 168 -24.40 1.61 -7.48
N GLY A 169 -25.21 0.61 -7.83
CA GLY A 169 -24.95 -0.36 -8.89
C GLY A 169 -26.00 -0.27 -9.99
N THR A 170 -25.61 -0.59 -11.21
CA THR A 170 -26.53 -0.80 -12.32
C THR A 170 -26.31 -2.17 -12.93
N PHE A 171 -27.40 -2.88 -13.16
CA PHE A 171 -27.40 -4.08 -13.98
C PHE A 171 -27.81 -3.73 -15.40
N ILE A 172 -26.99 -4.15 -16.36
CA ILE A 172 -27.25 -3.95 -17.78
C ILE A 172 -27.17 -5.26 -18.54
N GLU A 173 -27.96 -5.34 -19.59
CA GLU A 173 -27.88 -6.42 -20.57
C GLU A 173 -26.49 -6.48 -21.22
N GLY A 174 -25.87 -7.66 -21.21
CA GLY A 174 -24.62 -7.96 -21.90
C GLY A 174 -24.79 -8.12 -23.40
N ARG A 175 -25.31 -7.11 -24.11
CA ARG A 175 -25.66 -7.18 -25.55
C ARG A 175 -24.56 -7.73 -26.44
N MET A 176 -23.30 -7.34 -26.17
CA MET A 176 -22.14 -7.81 -26.93
C MET A 176 -21.86 -9.29 -26.69
N SER A 177 -21.98 -9.75 -25.44
CA SER A 177 -21.87 -11.16 -25.08
C SER A 177 -23.01 -11.98 -25.65
N ASN A 178 -24.26 -11.49 -25.57
CA ASN A 178 -25.43 -12.15 -26.17
C ASN A 178 -25.23 -12.35 -27.68
N LYS A 179 -24.82 -11.30 -28.41
CA LYS A 179 -24.49 -11.43 -29.84
C LYS A 179 -23.42 -12.50 -30.11
N LYS A 180 -22.41 -12.60 -29.24
CA LYS A 180 -21.34 -13.61 -29.37
C LYS A 180 -21.80 -15.02 -29.01
N PHE A 181 -22.70 -15.15 -28.04
CA PHE A 181 -23.26 -16.42 -27.57
C PHE A 181 -24.16 -17.03 -28.63
N TYR A 182 -25.11 -16.26 -29.14
CA TYR A 182 -26.13 -16.72 -30.09
C TYR A 182 -25.74 -16.52 -31.57
N LYS A 183 -24.60 -15.87 -31.85
CA LYS A 183 -24.05 -15.58 -33.20
C LYS A 183 -24.84 -14.58 -34.04
N TYR A 184 -26.02 -14.16 -33.61
CA TYR A 184 -26.81 -13.08 -34.22
C TYR A 184 -27.24 -12.06 -33.16
N LYS A 185 -27.75 -10.91 -33.61
CA LYS A 185 -28.22 -9.86 -32.71
C LYS A 185 -29.53 -10.32 -32.06
N VAL A 186 -29.50 -10.48 -30.75
CA VAL A 186 -30.64 -10.93 -29.95
C VAL A 186 -30.65 -10.16 -28.63
N THR A 187 -31.85 -9.84 -28.15
CA THR A 187 -32.03 -9.10 -26.89
C THR A 187 -32.29 -10.04 -25.71
N ALA A 188 -32.02 -9.59 -24.50
CA ALA A 188 -32.38 -10.31 -23.28
C ALA A 188 -33.89 -10.62 -23.23
N ALA A 189 -34.75 -9.72 -23.70
CA ALA A 189 -36.19 -9.96 -23.75
C ALA A 189 -36.55 -11.18 -24.60
N GLN A 190 -35.97 -11.30 -25.79
CA GLN A 190 -36.19 -12.44 -26.71
C GLN A 190 -35.59 -13.74 -26.17
N ILE A 191 -34.42 -13.67 -25.52
CA ILE A 191 -33.80 -14.83 -24.87
C ILE A 191 -34.69 -15.34 -23.73
N LEU A 192 -35.13 -14.43 -22.85
CA LEU A 192 -35.85 -14.77 -21.62
C LEU A 192 -37.33 -15.08 -21.84
N SER A 193 -37.90 -14.73 -23.00
CA SER A 193 -39.25 -15.15 -23.42
C SER A 193 -39.28 -16.57 -24.00
N GLY A 194 -38.12 -17.16 -24.30
CA GLY A 194 -38.03 -18.48 -24.95
C GLY A 194 -38.18 -18.44 -26.47
N GLU A 195 -38.15 -17.26 -27.10
CA GLU A 195 -38.16 -17.12 -28.58
C GLU A 195 -36.89 -17.66 -29.25
N VAL A 196 -35.87 -18.00 -28.45
CA VAL A 196 -34.55 -18.40 -28.88
C VAL A 196 -34.27 -19.82 -28.42
N GLU A 197 -33.76 -20.66 -29.31
CA GLU A 197 -33.35 -22.00 -28.93
C GLU A 197 -32.10 -21.99 -28.02
N PRO A 198 -32.06 -22.81 -26.95
CA PRO A 198 -30.88 -22.92 -26.11
C PRO A 198 -29.65 -23.44 -26.87
N PRO A 199 -28.51 -22.75 -26.82
CA PRO A 199 -27.26 -23.29 -27.37
C PRO A 199 -26.83 -24.53 -26.61
N LEU A 200 -26.14 -25.46 -27.29
CA LEU A 200 -25.62 -26.70 -26.68
C LEU A 200 -24.74 -26.42 -25.44
N GLU A 201 -24.03 -25.29 -25.44
CA GLU A 201 -23.18 -24.86 -24.34
C GLU A 201 -23.95 -24.51 -23.05
N ALA A 202 -25.27 -24.30 -23.14
CA ALA A 202 -26.14 -24.01 -22.00
C ALA A 202 -26.81 -25.26 -21.39
N ASP A 203 -26.78 -26.41 -22.06
CA ASP A 203 -27.50 -27.62 -21.66
C ASP A 203 -27.17 -28.06 -20.22
N ALA A 204 -25.88 -28.02 -19.85
CA ALA A 204 -25.43 -28.36 -18.51
C ALA A 204 -26.05 -27.45 -17.42
N LEU A 205 -26.19 -26.15 -17.68
CA LEU A 205 -26.79 -25.20 -16.74
C LEU A 205 -28.29 -25.47 -16.59
N LEU A 206 -28.99 -25.64 -17.72
CA LEU A 206 -30.44 -25.91 -17.73
C LEU A 206 -30.78 -27.23 -17.03
N ARG A 207 -29.98 -28.28 -17.23
CA ARG A 207 -30.12 -29.54 -16.48
C ARG A 207 -29.91 -29.37 -14.99
N THR A 208 -28.91 -28.59 -14.57
CA THR A 208 -28.68 -28.30 -13.15
C THR A 208 -29.87 -27.55 -12.54
N LEU A 209 -30.40 -26.54 -13.24
CA LEU A 209 -31.58 -25.80 -12.81
C LEU A 209 -32.82 -26.71 -12.68
N ALA A 210 -33.06 -27.59 -13.66
CA ALA A 210 -34.13 -28.59 -13.60
C ALA A 210 -33.91 -29.65 -12.49
N ALA A 211 -32.66 -30.02 -12.19
CA ALA A 211 -32.35 -31.00 -11.14
C ALA A 211 -32.55 -30.45 -9.72
N ILE A 212 -32.38 -29.14 -9.53
CA ILE A 212 -32.74 -28.44 -8.28
C ILE A 212 -34.24 -28.63 -7.98
N GLU A 213 -35.08 -28.80 -9.00
CA GLU A 213 -36.52 -29.10 -8.87
C GLU A 213 -36.77 -30.60 -8.59
N PHE A 214 -36.16 -31.51 -9.38
CA PHE A 214 -36.47 -32.95 -9.34
C PHE A 214 -35.94 -33.70 -8.11
N ARG A 215 -34.81 -33.30 -7.50
CA ARG A 215 -34.28 -34.00 -6.31
C ARG A 215 -35.15 -33.83 -5.05
N SER A 216 -36.14 -32.94 -5.07
CA SER A 216 -37.06 -32.69 -3.96
C SER A 216 -38.29 -33.61 -3.96
N SER A 217 -38.79 -34.05 -5.13
CA SER A 217 -40.02 -34.86 -5.21
C SER A 217 -39.83 -36.29 -4.68
N ARG A 218 -38.63 -36.87 -4.84
CA ARG A 218 -38.28 -38.22 -4.32
C ARG A 218 -38.14 -38.31 -2.80
N GLN A 219 -37.92 -37.20 -2.10
CA GLN A 219 -37.84 -37.20 -0.63
C GLN A 219 -39.21 -37.05 0.04
N GLN A 220 -40.20 -36.44 -0.64
CA GLN A 220 -41.58 -36.39 -0.14
C GLN A 220 -42.31 -37.74 -0.28
N SER A 221 -42.00 -38.53 -1.31
CA SER A 221 -42.64 -39.85 -1.52
C SER A 221 -42.07 -40.99 -0.67
N ARG A 222 -40.99 -40.77 0.11
CA ARG A 222 -40.37 -41.79 0.99
C ARG A 222 -40.77 -41.67 2.46
N VAL A 223 -41.53 -40.64 2.85
CA VAL A 223 -42.00 -40.45 4.24
C VAL A 223 -43.43 -40.96 4.44
N SER A 224 -44.15 -41.29 3.37
CA SER A 224 -45.51 -41.82 3.43
C SER A 224 -45.55 -43.30 3.00
N ASN A 225 -44.94 -44.20 3.78
CA ASN A 225 -45.38 -45.60 3.94
C ASN A 225 -44.43 -46.38 4.85
N SER A 226 -44.83 -46.57 6.12
CA SER A 226 -44.51 -47.74 6.97
C SER A 226 -45.36 -47.67 8.26
N PRO A 227 -46.14 -48.70 8.63
CA PRO A 227 -47.00 -48.68 9.82
C PRO A 227 -46.26 -48.96 11.14
N GLN A 228 -46.84 -48.46 12.23
CA GLN A 228 -46.44 -48.65 13.63
C GLN A 228 -46.35 -50.13 14.05
N GLN A 229 -45.36 -50.47 14.91
CA GLN A 229 -45.52 -51.46 15.98
C GLN A 229 -44.48 -51.26 17.11
N SER A 230 -44.85 -51.73 18.31
CA SER A 230 -44.49 -51.24 19.64
C SER A 230 -43.49 -52.08 20.46
N ILE A 231 -43.17 -51.55 21.67
CA ILE A 231 -42.62 -52.15 22.92
C ILE A 231 -41.10 -52.48 22.94
N LYS A 232 -40.25 -52.31 23.98
CA LYS A 232 -40.36 -52.18 25.47
C LYS A 232 -38.99 -51.72 26.05
N GLN A 233 -38.98 -51.00 27.19
CA GLN A 233 -37.80 -50.63 28.01
C GLN A 233 -37.40 -51.76 29.00
N PRO A 234 -36.18 -51.83 29.60
CA PRO A 234 -35.84 -51.02 30.81
C PRO A 234 -34.35 -50.62 31.07
N HIS A 235 -34.19 -49.67 32.01
CA HIS A 235 -32.99 -49.16 32.74
C HIS A 235 -32.28 -50.22 33.65
N PRO A 236 -31.06 -50.03 34.24
CA PRO A 236 -30.61 -48.86 35.04
C PRO A 236 -29.10 -48.49 35.09
N GLY A 237 -28.77 -47.38 35.78
CA GLY A 237 -27.46 -47.19 36.44
C GLY A 237 -26.88 -45.76 36.44
N THR A 238 -27.12 -45.02 37.52
CA THR A 238 -26.55 -43.69 37.87
C THR A 238 -25.38 -43.87 38.85
N VAL A 239 -24.25 -43.15 38.68
CA VAL A 239 -23.38 -42.71 39.80
C VAL A 239 -22.69 -41.38 39.45
N GLU A 240 -22.66 -40.49 40.44
CA GLU A 240 -22.19 -39.10 40.52
C GLU A 240 -20.82 -38.98 41.22
N MET A 241 -20.29 -37.74 41.27
CA MET A 241 -19.27 -37.18 42.22
C MET A 241 -17.77 -37.52 42.00
N SER A 242 -16.76 -36.68 42.31
CA SER A 242 -16.64 -35.34 42.94
C SER A 242 -15.21 -34.77 42.75
N ALA A 243 -14.99 -33.52 43.19
CA ALA A 243 -13.78 -32.71 43.06
C ALA A 243 -12.74 -32.79 44.21
N GLY A 244 -11.47 -32.44 43.88
CA GLY A 244 -10.42 -31.77 44.70
C GLY A 244 -9.49 -32.64 45.59
N PRO A 245 -8.35 -32.12 46.13
CA PRO A 245 -7.46 -31.01 45.71
C PRO A 245 -5.92 -31.25 45.95
N GLU A 246 -5.08 -30.21 45.68
CA GLU A 246 -3.72 -29.89 46.25
C GLU A 246 -2.49 -30.80 45.90
N SER A 247 -1.20 -30.40 45.81
CA SER A 247 -0.38 -29.22 46.20
C SER A 247 1.07 -29.25 45.60
N GLN A 248 1.67 -28.05 45.40
CA GLN A 248 3.08 -27.58 45.63
C GLN A 248 4.34 -28.32 45.11
N GLN A 249 5.24 -27.60 44.40
CA GLN A 249 6.55 -27.13 44.92
C GLN A 249 7.35 -26.28 43.91
N ALA A 250 8.03 -25.25 44.43
CA ALA A 250 8.99 -24.36 43.78
C ALA A 250 10.41 -24.61 44.36
N SER A 251 11.47 -24.30 43.60
CA SER A 251 12.85 -24.28 44.11
C SER A 251 13.67 -23.15 43.47
N GLU A 252 14.26 -22.32 44.34
CA GLU A 252 15.26 -21.27 44.10
C GLU A 252 16.65 -21.85 43.77
N LEU A 253 17.53 -21.07 43.11
CA LEU A 253 19.00 -21.20 43.17
C LEU A 253 19.68 -19.83 42.95
N SER A 254 20.76 -19.60 43.70
CA SER A 254 21.40 -18.34 44.10
C SER A 254 22.51 -17.80 43.18
N ALA A 255 22.82 -16.51 43.34
CA ALA A 255 23.95 -15.79 42.73
C ALA A 255 25.26 -15.85 43.55
N SER A 256 26.42 -15.89 42.86
CA SER A 256 27.73 -15.36 43.32
C SER A 256 28.83 -15.68 42.29
N GLU A 257 29.38 -14.67 41.58
CA GLU A 257 30.80 -14.63 41.17
C GLU A 257 31.18 -13.21 40.69
N ALA A 258 32.31 -12.68 41.17
CA ALA A 258 32.83 -11.33 40.90
C ALA A 258 33.66 -11.26 39.60
N PRO A 259 33.86 -10.07 38.97
CA PRO A 259 34.54 -9.97 37.68
C PRO A 259 36.06 -10.03 37.80
N ARG A 260 36.71 -10.77 36.89
CA ARG A 260 38.16 -10.84 36.71
C ARG A 260 38.72 -9.51 36.17
N GLN A 261 39.85 -9.06 36.71
CA GLN A 261 40.61 -7.91 36.21
C GLN A 261 41.18 -8.17 34.81
N LEU A 262 41.17 -7.13 33.96
CA LEU A 262 41.76 -7.14 32.63
C LEU A 262 43.31 -7.12 32.66
N PRO A 263 43.99 -7.73 31.66
CA PRO A 263 45.45 -7.72 31.56
C PRO A 263 46.04 -6.31 31.38
N SER A 264 47.18 -6.06 32.01
CA SER A 264 47.88 -4.75 32.10
C SER A 264 48.29 -4.12 30.77
N GLU A 265 48.32 -4.89 29.67
CA GLU A 265 48.65 -4.39 28.32
C GLU A 265 47.50 -3.60 27.68
N LEU A 266 46.25 -3.86 28.08
CA LEU A 266 45.07 -3.08 27.64
C LEU A 266 44.93 -1.76 28.40
N GLN A 267 45.47 -1.67 29.62
CA GLN A 267 45.41 -0.45 30.45
C GLN A 267 46.15 0.73 29.80
N GLY A 268 47.32 0.47 29.19
CA GLY A 268 48.12 1.50 28.54
C GLY A 268 47.54 2.07 27.24
N GLN A 269 46.69 1.30 26.53
CA GLN A 269 45.94 1.80 25.37
C GLN A 269 44.75 2.67 25.78
N TYR A 270 44.13 2.39 26.94
CA TYR A 270 43.06 3.22 27.51
C TYR A 270 43.56 4.58 28.00
N ASP A 271 44.75 4.66 28.58
CA ASP A 271 45.32 5.93 29.05
C ASP A 271 45.66 6.88 27.88
N HIS A 272 46.08 6.34 26.73
CA HIS A 272 46.29 7.12 25.50
C HIS A 272 44.98 7.62 24.86
N LEU A 273 43.91 6.82 24.92
CA LEU A 273 42.56 7.21 24.49
C LEU A 273 41.94 8.26 25.41
N ALA A 274 42.13 8.14 26.72
CA ALA A 274 41.67 9.14 27.70
C ALA A 274 42.35 10.50 27.49
N GLN A 275 43.66 10.51 27.23
CA GLN A 275 44.39 11.75 26.90
C GLN A 275 43.96 12.36 25.56
N ALA A 276 43.67 11.54 24.55
CA ALA A 276 43.17 12.03 23.26
C ALA A 276 41.76 12.64 23.40
N VAL A 277 40.91 12.06 24.24
CA VAL A 277 39.58 12.58 24.57
C VAL A 277 39.65 13.88 25.35
N GLU A 278 40.54 13.99 26.35
CA GLU A 278 40.78 15.27 27.07
C GLU A 278 41.30 16.36 26.12
N LEU A 279 42.18 16.02 25.17
CA LEU A 279 42.69 16.97 24.18
C LEU A 279 41.58 17.49 23.26
N LEU A 280 40.69 16.60 22.80
CA LEU A 280 39.53 16.94 21.97
C LEU A 280 38.50 17.79 22.74
N GLN A 281 38.27 17.48 24.02
CA GLN A 281 37.40 18.28 24.90
C GLN A 281 37.97 19.67 25.17
N SER A 282 39.30 19.80 25.31
CA SER A 282 39.96 21.10 25.52
C SER A 282 39.87 22.04 24.31
N GLN A 283 39.80 21.49 23.09
CA GLN A 283 39.67 22.27 21.86
C GLN A 283 38.21 22.69 21.57
N ALA A 284 37.24 21.90 22.00
CA ALA A 284 35.80 22.21 21.90
C ALA A 284 35.36 23.38 22.81
N GLY A 285 36.09 23.67 23.89
CA GLY A 285 35.76 24.72 24.87
C GLY A 285 35.84 26.16 24.37
N SER A 286 36.30 26.42 23.13
CA SER A 286 36.47 27.80 22.61
C SER A 286 35.27 28.34 21.82
N HIS A 287 34.29 27.50 21.48
CA HIS A 287 33.17 27.87 20.59
C HIS A 287 31.80 27.43 21.14
N GLY A 288 31.46 27.72 22.40
CA GLY A 288 30.07 27.82 22.88
C GLY A 288 29.08 26.66 22.60
N TYR A 289 29.53 25.48 22.18
CA TYR A 289 28.69 24.30 22.03
C TYR A 289 28.54 23.67 23.41
N HIS A 290 27.31 23.65 23.92
CA HIS A 290 26.95 22.76 25.01
C HIS A 290 27.22 21.30 24.60
N GLU A 291 27.47 20.44 25.59
CA GLU A 291 28.11 19.13 25.47
C GLU A 291 27.79 18.28 24.21
N PRO A 292 28.75 17.51 23.69
CA PRO A 292 28.64 16.75 22.43
C PRO A 292 27.68 15.53 22.50
N HIS A 293 26.88 15.38 23.56
CA HIS A 293 26.08 14.18 23.82
C HIS A 293 24.76 14.07 23.01
N ASP A 294 24.35 15.10 22.27
CA ASP A 294 23.02 15.17 21.64
C ASP A 294 23.03 15.48 20.11
N ALA A 295 24.17 15.36 19.42
CA ALA A 295 24.29 15.77 18.01
C ALA A 295 23.53 14.85 17.03
N ALA A 296 22.23 15.12 16.86
CA ALA A 296 21.39 14.60 15.80
C ALA A 296 20.86 15.76 14.94
N ILE A 297 20.62 15.51 13.65
CA ILE A 297 19.85 16.41 12.78
C ILE A 297 18.49 15.77 12.55
N GLU A 298 17.42 16.52 12.80
CA GLU A 298 16.07 16.07 12.46
C GLU A 298 15.71 16.46 11.04
N LEU A 299 15.23 15.47 10.26
CA LEU A 299 14.77 15.65 8.88
C LEU A 299 13.25 15.37 8.76
N PRO A 300 12.38 16.23 9.35
CA PRO A 300 10.95 16.09 9.15
C PRO A 300 10.59 16.25 7.67
N GLY A 301 9.75 15.38 7.12
CA GLY A 301 9.72 15.24 5.66
C GLY A 301 8.39 14.95 4.98
N ASN A 302 8.53 14.87 3.65
CA ASN A 302 7.50 14.82 2.62
C ASN A 302 6.53 16.03 2.61
N VAL A 303 7.05 17.24 2.90
CA VAL A 303 6.27 18.48 2.80
C VAL A 303 6.10 18.86 1.33
N GLN A 304 4.87 18.82 0.84
CA GLN A 304 4.55 19.10 -0.57
C GLN A 304 4.54 20.60 -0.83
N VAL A 305 5.35 21.04 -1.79
CA VAL A 305 5.47 22.46 -2.18
C VAL A 305 4.24 22.96 -2.95
N ASP A 306 3.39 22.03 -3.44
CA ASP A 306 2.15 22.33 -4.16
C ASP A 306 0.96 21.55 -3.60
N ALA A 307 -0.01 22.28 -3.02
CA ALA A 307 -1.25 21.71 -2.50
C ALA A 307 -2.15 21.08 -3.58
N ALA A 308 -1.89 21.28 -4.87
CA ALA A 308 -2.60 20.61 -5.96
C ALA A 308 -2.19 19.13 -6.09
N TYR A 309 -0.98 18.77 -5.65
CA TYR A 309 -0.41 17.44 -5.83
C TYR A 309 0.12 16.90 -4.51
N LEU A 310 -0.66 16.02 -3.86
CA LEU A 310 -0.23 15.30 -2.66
C LEU A 310 0.15 13.86 -2.97
N GLY A 311 1.16 13.32 -2.28
CA GLY A 311 1.50 11.90 -2.32
C GLY A 311 0.56 11.05 -1.47
N ALA A 312 0.09 11.61 -0.35
CA ALA A 312 -0.94 11.03 0.51
C ALA A 312 -1.92 12.08 1.03
N ALA A 313 -3.12 11.66 1.44
CA ALA A 313 -4.19 12.56 1.89
C ALA A 313 -3.84 13.39 3.15
N GLN A 314 -2.81 12.99 3.90
CA GLN A 314 -2.37 13.64 5.14
C GLN A 314 -1.02 14.32 5.00
N ASP A 315 -0.48 14.45 3.78
CA ASP A 315 0.78 15.14 3.55
C ASP A 315 0.68 16.61 4.00
N HIS A 316 1.74 17.08 4.65
CA HIS A 316 1.91 18.49 4.91
C HIS A 316 2.13 19.22 3.57
N THR A 317 1.54 20.39 3.41
CA THR A 317 1.70 21.16 2.17
C THR A 317 1.60 22.66 2.40
N VAL A 318 2.26 23.44 1.56
CA VAL A 318 2.07 24.88 1.50
C VAL A 318 0.76 25.19 0.77
N ASN A 319 -0.16 25.83 1.49
CA ASN A 319 -1.38 26.39 0.90
C ASN A 319 -1.33 27.92 0.97
N PRO A 320 -1.12 28.61 -0.16
CA PRO A 320 -1.02 30.07 -0.19
C PRO A 320 -2.26 30.78 0.39
N LYS A 321 -3.44 30.16 0.37
CA LYS A 321 -4.67 30.73 0.93
C LYS A 321 -4.72 30.74 2.46
N ARG A 322 -3.81 30.02 3.11
CA ARG A 322 -3.74 29.85 4.58
C ARG A 322 -2.31 29.99 5.07
N GLU A 323 -1.53 30.84 4.41
CA GLU A 323 -0.09 30.98 4.69
C GLU A 323 0.18 31.46 6.12
N GLU A 324 -0.62 32.40 6.64
CA GLU A 324 -0.47 32.90 8.03
C GLU A 324 -0.70 31.79 9.06
N ASP A 325 -1.82 31.05 8.93
CA ASP A 325 -2.13 29.88 9.77
C ASP A 325 -1.02 28.82 9.70
N LEU A 326 -0.52 28.55 8.49
CA LEU A 326 0.54 27.58 8.23
C LEU A 326 1.82 28.01 8.92
N LEU A 327 2.22 29.27 8.76
CA LEU A 327 3.43 29.82 9.34
C LEU A 327 3.38 29.78 10.87
N ALA A 328 2.24 30.08 11.49
CA ALA A 328 2.08 29.96 12.94
C ALA A 328 2.28 28.51 13.42
N ARG A 329 1.72 27.52 12.71
CA ARG A 329 1.90 26.10 13.01
C ARG A 329 3.34 25.63 12.80
N TRP A 330 3.98 26.09 11.73
CA TRP A 330 5.37 25.76 11.43
C TRP A 330 6.34 26.38 12.43
N LYS A 331 6.05 27.59 12.95
CA LYS A 331 6.81 28.16 14.06
C LYS A 331 6.73 27.30 15.31
N ALA A 332 5.53 26.86 15.68
CA ALA A 332 5.36 25.94 16.81
C ALA A 332 6.10 24.61 16.57
N TRP A 333 6.06 24.09 15.34
CA TRP A 333 6.78 22.87 14.98
C TRP A 333 8.30 23.03 15.08
N ALA A 334 8.86 24.05 14.44
CA ALA A 334 10.29 24.33 14.50
C ALA A 334 10.77 24.56 15.94
N ALA A 335 9.99 25.30 16.75
CA ALA A 335 10.33 25.57 18.15
C ALA A 335 10.41 24.28 18.99
N VAL A 336 9.54 23.30 18.75
CA VAL A 336 9.58 22.00 19.45
C VAL A 336 10.80 21.20 19.03
N CYS A 337 11.07 21.06 17.73
CA CYS A 337 12.22 20.29 17.24
C CYS A 337 13.57 20.89 17.67
N THR A 338 13.64 22.21 17.79
CA THR A 338 14.88 22.93 18.12
C THR A 338 15.07 23.20 19.61
N GLN A 339 14.14 22.76 20.48
CA GLN A 339 14.12 23.08 21.91
C GLN A 339 15.41 22.67 22.63
N ASN A 340 16.06 21.58 22.20
CA ASN A 340 17.29 21.06 22.79
C ASN A 340 18.55 21.39 21.95
N GLY A 341 18.48 22.39 21.07
CA GLY A 341 19.60 22.77 20.20
C GLY A 341 19.82 21.86 18.99
N THR A 342 18.95 20.87 18.78
CA THR A 342 18.96 19.96 17.63
C THR A 342 18.65 20.71 16.32
N PRO A 343 19.59 20.79 15.35
CA PRO A 343 19.29 21.41 14.07
C PRO A 343 18.20 20.64 13.32
N THR A 344 17.22 21.35 12.79
CA THR A 344 16.07 20.76 12.09
C THR A 344 16.00 21.26 10.65
N VAL A 345 16.12 20.34 9.70
CA VAL A 345 16.14 20.60 8.26
C VAL A 345 14.89 19.99 7.62
N MET A 346 14.00 20.80 7.06
CA MET A 346 12.72 20.30 6.53
C MET A 346 12.88 19.70 5.12
N GLN A 347 12.53 18.43 4.94
CA GLN A 347 12.52 17.84 3.60
C GLN A 347 11.27 18.25 2.81
N ILE A 348 11.50 18.92 1.67
CA ILE A 348 10.48 19.47 0.78
C ILE A 348 10.42 18.68 -0.53
N ASN A 349 9.20 18.47 -1.04
CA ASN A 349 8.94 17.54 -2.14
C ASN A 349 7.84 18.04 -3.11
N HIS A 350 7.81 17.44 -4.30
CA HIS A 350 6.66 17.46 -5.20
C HIS A 350 6.49 16.04 -5.80
N PRO A 351 5.30 15.41 -5.74
CA PRO A 351 5.16 14.01 -6.08
C PRO A 351 5.18 13.74 -7.59
N GLY A 352 4.91 14.75 -8.41
CA GLY A 352 4.86 14.65 -9.87
C GLY A 352 3.85 13.60 -10.31
N ARG A 353 4.27 12.64 -11.16
CA ARG A 353 3.40 11.54 -11.62
C ARG A 353 2.94 10.57 -10.53
N GLN A 354 3.48 10.65 -9.31
CA GLN A 354 3.13 9.78 -8.19
C GLN A 354 1.98 10.32 -7.33
N SER A 355 1.37 11.45 -7.68
CA SER A 355 0.20 11.93 -6.95
C SER A 355 -1.06 11.13 -7.33
N PRO A 356 -1.70 10.40 -6.40
CA PRO A 356 -2.91 9.61 -6.71
C PRO A 356 -4.09 10.51 -7.07
N LEU A 357 -5.00 10.03 -7.92
CA LEU A 357 -6.24 10.71 -8.25
C LEU A 357 -7.03 11.09 -6.99
N GLY A 358 -7.45 12.34 -6.89
CA GLY A 358 -8.16 12.87 -5.73
C GLY A 358 -7.25 13.28 -4.55
N ALA A 359 -5.92 13.12 -4.65
CA ALA A 359 -4.99 13.59 -3.62
C ALA A 359 -4.57 15.04 -3.86
N GLY A 360 -4.93 15.94 -2.94
CA GLY A 360 -4.69 17.38 -3.06
C GLY A 360 -5.89 18.13 -3.62
N SER A 361 -5.66 19.39 -3.98
CA SER A 361 -6.71 20.32 -4.40
C SER A 361 -6.99 20.35 -5.91
N ARG A 362 -6.28 19.54 -6.71
CA ARG A 362 -6.54 19.48 -8.15
C ARG A 362 -7.88 18.82 -8.46
N SER A 363 -8.50 19.25 -9.56
CA SER A 363 -9.73 18.64 -10.07
C SER A 363 -9.50 17.17 -10.46
N ILE A 364 -10.53 16.34 -10.33
CA ILE A 364 -10.52 14.94 -10.77
C ILE A 364 -10.28 14.76 -12.29
N PHE A 365 -10.48 15.83 -13.08
CA PHE A 365 -10.20 15.83 -14.52
C PHE A 365 -8.80 16.38 -14.85
N SER A 366 -8.09 16.94 -13.87
CA SER A 366 -6.73 17.44 -14.03
C SER A 366 -5.73 16.29 -13.94
N LYS A 367 -4.85 16.21 -14.94
CA LYS A 367 -3.74 15.24 -14.94
C LYS A 367 -2.67 15.68 -13.95
N THR A 368 -1.95 14.70 -13.39
CA THR A 368 -0.66 14.96 -12.72
C THR A 368 0.34 15.56 -13.70
N ILE A 369 1.37 16.22 -13.19
CA ILE A 369 2.46 16.79 -14.01
C ILE A 369 3.75 15.98 -13.86
N ALA A 370 4.54 15.95 -14.94
CA ALA A 370 5.82 15.25 -15.02
C ALA A 370 6.68 15.85 -16.16
N PRO A 371 7.99 15.57 -16.21
CA PRO A 371 8.83 15.99 -17.34
C PRO A 371 8.36 15.47 -18.70
N SER A 372 7.73 14.28 -18.74
CA SER A 372 7.16 13.69 -19.96
C SER A 372 5.91 12.83 -19.65
N CYS A 373 5.06 12.53 -20.64
CA CYS A 373 3.89 11.61 -20.47
C CYS A 373 4.33 10.15 -20.33
N VAL A 374 5.02 9.81 -19.24
CA VAL A 374 5.45 8.44 -18.91
C VAL A 374 4.76 8.00 -17.62
N SER A 375 3.76 7.12 -17.74
CA SER A 375 2.99 6.58 -16.62
C SER A 375 3.81 5.77 -15.62
N MET A 376 3.29 5.64 -14.40
CA MET A 376 3.84 4.74 -13.37
C MET A 376 3.79 3.27 -13.82
N ASN A 377 4.86 2.52 -13.55
CA ASN A 377 4.87 1.08 -13.77
C ASN A 377 4.75 0.36 -12.41
N LEU A 378 3.56 -0.17 -12.11
CA LEU A 378 3.29 -0.96 -10.90
C LEU A 378 3.49 -2.48 -11.12
N GLY A 379 3.94 -2.88 -12.31
CA GLY A 379 4.10 -4.27 -12.73
C GLY A 379 3.60 -4.51 -14.15
N ASN A 380 4.08 -5.60 -14.76
CA ASN A 380 3.80 -5.89 -16.18
C ASN A 380 2.44 -6.58 -16.40
N GLY A 381 1.75 -7.02 -15.34
CA GLY A 381 0.45 -7.68 -15.43
C GLY A 381 -0.68 -6.72 -15.80
N LEU A 382 -1.70 -7.21 -16.50
CA LEU A 382 -2.87 -6.41 -16.93
C LEU A 382 -3.55 -5.68 -15.77
N ILE A 383 -3.65 -6.33 -14.60
CA ILE A 383 -4.23 -5.75 -13.38
C ILE A 383 -3.37 -4.59 -12.85
N ALA A 384 -2.05 -4.74 -12.82
CA ALA A 384 -1.14 -3.70 -12.37
C ALA A 384 -1.14 -2.49 -13.33
N ARG A 385 -1.25 -2.74 -14.64
CA ARG A 385 -1.38 -1.68 -15.66
C ARG A 385 -2.70 -0.94 -15.53
N ALA A 386 -3.81 -1.65 -15.33
CA ALA A 386 -5.13 -1.05 -15.12
C ALA A 386 -5.17 -0.23 -13.82
N ALA A 387 -4.63 -0.77 -12.71
CA ALA A 387 -4.53 -0.05 -11.45
C ALA A 387 -3.69 1.22 -11.57
N SER A 388 -2.54 1.16 -12.26
CA SER A 388 -1.73 2.35 -12.52
C SER A 388 -2.48 3.41 -13.33
N ALA A 389 -3.21 2.98 -14.37
CA ALA A 389 -3.99 3.89 -15.21
C ALA A 389 -5.15 4.55 -14.44
N ILE A 390 -5.81 3.84 -13.52
CA ILE A 390 -6.92 4.36 -12.73
C ILE A 390 -6.43 5.29 -11.61
N VAL A 391 -5.35 4.90 -10.92
CA VAL A 391 -4.87 5.62 -9.73
C VAL A 391 -4.01 6.83 -10.10
N PHE A 392 -3.12 6.69 -11.08
CA PHE A 392 -2.14 7.74 -11.43
C PHE A 392 -2.36 8.34 -12.83
N GLY A 393 -2.91 7.56 -13.78
CA GLY A 393 -3.15 8.00 -15.16
C GLY A 393 -1.86 8.20 -15.99
N CYS A 394 -1.97 8.84 -17.17
CA CYS A 394 -0.79 9.41 -17.85
C CYS A 394 -0.62 10.86 -17.37
N PRO A 395 0.56 11.22 -16.82
CA PRO A 395 0.82 12.60 -16.47
C PRO A 395 0.85 13.47 -17.74
N ARG A 396 0.52 14.75 -17.58
CA ARG A 396 0.77 15.76 -18.61
C ARG A 396 2.24 16.17 -18.55
N GLU A 397 2.86 16.28 -19.72
CA GLU A 397 4.18 16.87 -19.85
C GLU A 397 4.15 18.35 -19.40
N MET A 398 5.09 18.73 -18.55
CA MET A 398 5.21 20.09 -18.03
C MET A 398 5.60 21.07 -19.14
N THR A 399 4.92 22.21 -19.17
CA THR A 399 5.30 23.39 -19.95
C THR A 399 6.39 24.17 -19.23
N GLN A 400 7.02 25.14 -19.90
CA GLN A 400 7.96 26.06 -19.25
C GLN A 400 7.33 26.74 -18.03
N THR A 401 6.10 27.22 -18.15
CA THR A 401 5.37 27.84 -17.03
C THR A 401 5.14 26.90 -15.86
N ASP A 402 4.87 25.61 -16.12
CA ASP A 402 4.77 24.63 -15.02
C ASP A 402 6.11 24.45 -14.30
N ILE A 403 7.22 24.44 -15.05
CA ILE A 403 8.58 24.32 -14.49
C ILE A 403 8.91 25.54 -13.65
N ASP A 404 8.70 26.74 -14.19
CA ASP A 404 8.94 28.01 -13.49
C ASP A 404 8.12 28.08 -12.19
N ASN A 405 6.84 27.68 -12.25
CA ASN A 405 5.95 27.66 -11.09
C ASN A 405 6.47 26.71 -10.00
N VAL A 406 6.87 25.48 -10.37
CA VAL A 406 7.42 24.52 -9.41
C VAL A 406 8.71 25.04 -8.78
N ILE A 407 9.61 25.64 -9.55
CA ILE A 407 10.84 26.26 -9.03
C ILE A 407 10.49 27.33 -7.97
N GLN A 408 9.52 28.19 -8.27
CA GLN A 408 9.07 29.22 -7.33
C GLN A 408 8.36 28.64 -6.10
N GLN A 409 7.63 27.53 -6.23
CA GLN A 409 7.01 26.84 -5.09
C GLN A 409 8.05 26.26 -4.13
N PHE A 410 9.13 25.67 -4.65
CA PHE A 410 10.26 25.23 -3.81
C PHE A 410 10.90 26.42 -3.08
N ALA A 411 11.24 27.50 -3.78
CA ALA A 411 11.80 28.71 -3.17
C ALA A 411 10.86 29.35 -2.13
N HIS A 412 9.57 29.41 -2.42
CA HIS A 412 8.56 29.92 -1.50
C HIS A 412 8.46 29.07 -0.23
N THR A 413 8.42 27.75 -0.38
CA THR A 413 8.39 26.81 0.75
C THR A 413 9.61 26.97 1.63
N SER A 414 10.82 27.04 1.06
CA SER A 414 12.05 27.23 1.82
C SER A 414 12.08 28.56 2.57
N ARG A 415 11.57 29.62 1.96
CA ARG A 415 11.45 30.94 2.60
C ARG A 415 10.47 30.92 3.76
N LEU A 416 9.39 30.14 3.68
CA LEU A 416 8.47 29.91 4.81
C LEU A 416 9.12 29.07 5.90
N ALA A 417 9.88 28.03 5.56
CA ALA A 417 10.62 27.22 6.52
C ALA A 417 11.64 28.08 7.30
N ALA A 418 12.41 28.92 6.60
CA ALA A 418 13.33 29.87 7.23
C ALA A 418 12.60 30.84 8.17
N LYS A 419 11.49 31.44 7.73
CA LYS A 419 10.66 32.34 8.57
C LYS A 419 10.04 31.64 9.77
N ALA A 420 9.82 30.34 9.69
CA ALA A 420 9.29 29.53 10.78
C ALA A 420 10.35 29.17 11.83
N GLY A 421 11.64 29.25 11.49
CA GLY A 421 12.75 28.93 12.39
C GLY A 421 13.38 27.55 12.16
N PHE A 422 13.10 26.89 11.03
CA PHE A 422 13.89 25.72 10.61
C PHE A 422 15.29 26.16 10.19
N GLN A 423 16.32 25.35 10.45
CA GLN A 423 17.72 25.65 10.13
C GLN A 423 18.05 25.38 8.66
N GLY A 424 17.18 24.69 7.93
CA GLY A 424 17.38 24.43 6.51
C GLY A 424 16.23 23.69 5.83
N VAL A 425 16.44 23.36 4.57
CA VAL A 425 15.62 22.41 3.81
C VAL A 425 16.46 21.32 3.15
N GLU A 426 15.85 20.16 2.97
CA GLU A 426 16.39 19.10 2.11
C GLU A 426 15.50 18.94 0.87
N ILE A 427 16.09 19.09 -0.30
CA ILE A 427 15.39 18.96 -1.59
C ILE A 427 15.23 17.47 -1.90
N HIS A 428 13.99 16.99 -2.01
CA HIS A 428 13.75 15.59 -2.33
C HIS A 428 13.85 15.32 -3.85
N ALA A 429 15.02 14.84 -4.29
CA ALA A 429 15.29 14.44 -5.68
C ALA A 429 15.48 12.92 -5.84
N ALA A 430 14.71 12.14 -5.07
CA ALA A 430 14.84 10.69 -4.95
C ALA A 430 13.47 9.99 -5.05
N HIS A 431 13.46 8.65 -4.95
CA HIS A 431 12.26 7.80 -4.87
C HIS A 431 11.26 7.96 -6.03
N GLY A 432 11.74 8.44 -7.18
CA GLY A 432 10.93 8.68 -8.36
C GLY A 432 9.92 9.84 -8.24
N TYR A 433 10.07 10.74 -7.27
CA TYR A 433 9.28 11.99 -7.20
C TYR A 433 9.69 12.97 -8.30
N LEU A 434 9.09 14.17 -8.35
CA LEU A 434 9.18 15.02 -9.54
C LEU A 434 10.63 15.33 -9.96
N LEU A 435 11.48 15.74 -9.03
CA LEU A 435 12.88 16.06 -9.37
C LEU A 435 13.66 14.81 -9.79
N ALA A 436 13.44 13.66 -9.15
CA ALA A 436 13.98 12.38 -9.61
C ALA A 436 13.47 11.99 -11.02
N GLN A 437 12.21 12.31 -11.34
CA GLN A 437 11.64 12.09 -12.67
C GLN A 437 12.37 12.92 -13.72
N PHE A 438 12.80 14.15 -13.40
CA PHE A 438 13.59 14.98 -14.29
C PHE A 438 15.01 14.42 -14.48
N LEU A 439 15.66 13.99 -13.39
CA LEU A 439 17.04 13.47 -13.42
C LEU A 439 17.17 12.18 -14.24
N SER A 440 16.15 11.32 -14.25
CA SER A 440 16.18 10.03 -14.91
C SER A 440 15.86 10.09 -16.41
N ALA A 441 16.72 9.48 -17.24
CA ALA A 441 16.49 9.32 -18.68
C ALA A 441 15.30 8.40 -19.01
N HIS A 442 14.85 7.57 -18.06
CA HIS A 442 13.70 6.68 -18.27
C HIS A 442 12.37 7.44 -18.28
N THR A 443 12.29 8.52 -17.50
CA THR A 443 11.07 9.28 -17.24
C THR A 443 11.08 10.67 -17.86
N ASN A 444 12.26 11.26 -18.07
CA ASN A 444 12.45 12.51 -18.79
C ASN A 444 12.90 12.23 -20.22
N ARG A 445 11.96 12.36 -21.16
CA ARG A 445 12.15 12.20 -22.61
C ARG A 445 12.02 13.54 -23.34
N ARG A 446 12.19 14.65 -22.62
CA ARG A 446 12.08 15.98 -23.20
C ARG A 446 13.19 16.22 -24.21
N THR A 447 12.84 16.98 -25.23
CA THR A 447 13.76 17.42 -26.29
C THR A 447 14.15 18.89 -26.16
N ASP A 448 13.81 19.55 -25.05
CA ASP A 448 14.19 20.93 -24.76
C ASP A 448 15.39 21.01 -23.79
N SER A 449 15.64 22.19 -23.24
CA SER A 449 16.78 22.42 -22.34
C SER A 449 16.67 21.73 -20.97
N TYR A 450 15.49 21.17 -20.62
CA TYR A 450 15.28 20.40 -19.40
C TYR A 450 15.37 18.89 -19.63
N GLY A 451 15.80 18.46 -20.82
CA GLY A 451 16.04 17.07 -21.19
C GLY A 451 17.30 16.93 -22.06
N ASN A 452 17.29 15.97 -22.99
CA ASN A 452 18.37 15.64 -23.95
C ASN A 452 19.72 15.14 -23.40
N SER A 453 20.23 15.68 -22.30
CA SER A 453 21.55 15.33 -21.73
C SER A 453 21.48 15.19 -20.21
N ALA A 454 22.54 14.64 -19.60
CA ALA A 454 22.65 14.57 -18.14
C ALA A 454 22.54 15.98 -17.52
N ALA A 455 23.29 16.95 -18.03
CA ALA A 455 23.20 18.37 -17.64
C ALA A 455 21.79 18.98 -17.82
N GLY A 456 21.14 18.76 -18.97
CA GLY A 456 19.79 19.27 -19.21
C GLY A 456 18.76 18.70 -18.23
N ARG A 457 18.88 17.41 -17.87
CA ARG A 457 18.04 16.77 -16.86
C ARG A 457 18.26 17.30 -15.44
N ALA A 458 19.49 17.71 -15.09
CA ALA A 458 19.81 18.34 -13.80
C ALA A 458 19.41 19.81 -13.72
N LYS A 459 19.18 20.48 -14.85
CA LYS A 459 18.92 21.92 -14.92
C LYS A 459 17.84 22.41 -13.96
N ILE A 460 16.70 21.71 -13.86
CA ILE A 460 15.62 22.10 -12.94
C ILE A 460 16.07 22.08 -11.47
N VAL A 461 16.88 21.10 -11.07
CA VAL A 461 17.38 20.98 -9.69
C VAL A 461 18.34 22.13 -9.39
N VAL A 462 19.23 22.45 -10.33
CA VAL A 462 20.13 23.61 -10.24
C VAL A 462 19.34 24.92 -10.11
N GLU A 463 18.29 25.09 -10.90
CA GLU A 463 17.43 26.29 -10.82
C GLU A 463 16.64 26.35 -9.51
N VAL A 464 16.16 25.21 -8.98
CA VAL A 464 15.55 25.14 -7.65
C VAL A 464 16.53 25.59 -6.57
N ILE A 465 17.77 25.07 -6.57
CA ILE A 465 18.80 25.43 -5.57
C ILE A 465 19.08 26.94 -5.64
N LYS A 466 19.31 27.47 -6.84
CA LYS A 466 19.55 28.91 -7.05
C LYS A 466 18.36 29.76 -6.59
N ALA A 467 17.13 29.34 -6.88
CA ALA A 467 15.93 30.04 -6.44
C ALA A 467 15.78 30.02 -4.91
N ILE A 468 16.07 28.89 -4.25
CA ILE A 468 16.07 28.80 -2.78
C ILE A 468 17.12 29.76 -2.20
N ARG A 469 18.38 29.67 -2.64
CA ARG A 469 19.48 30.53 -2.18
C ARG A 469 19.25 32.02 -2.44
N GLY A 470 18.54 32.36 -3.52
CA GLY A 470 18.15 33.74 -3.82
C GLY A 470 16.96 34.24 -2.99
N SER A 471 16.12 33.34 -2.49
CA SER A 471 14.89 33.69 -1.76
C SER A 471 15.04 33.74 -0.23
N VAL A 472 16.07 33.10 0.31
CA VAL A 472 16.39 33.10 1.75
C VAL A 472 17.60 34.00 1.99
N SER A 473 17.42 35.03 2.82
CA SER A 473 18.49 36.02 3.10
C SER A 473 19.58 35.49 4.02
N ASP A 474 19.23 34.56 4.91
CA ASP A 474 20.16 33.94 5.84
C ASP A 474 21.12 33.00 5.11
N LYS A 475 22.42 33.26 5.23
CA LYS A 475 23.48 32.45 4.63
C LYS A 475 23.80 31.20 5.44
N GLY A 476 23.40 31.15 6.71
CA GLY A 476 23.47 29.95 7.55
C GLY A 476 22.35 28.95 7.28
N PHE A 477 21.37 29.29 6.44
CA PHE A 477 20.26 28.39 6.13
C PHE A 477 20.73 27.23 5.25
N CYS A 478 20.69 26.03 5.80
CA CYS A 478 21.18 24.80 5.18
C CYS A 478 20.29 24.36 3.99
N VAL A 479 20.91 23.94 2.89
CA VAL A 479 20.24 23.39 1.70
C VAL A 479 20.87 22.04 1.35
N GLY A 480 20.22 20.96 1.78
CA GLY A 480 20.59 19.60 1.40
C GLY A 480 19.86 19.11 0.15
N ILE A 481 20.34 18.00 -0.43
CA ILE A 481 19.62 17.28 -1.48
C ILE A 481 19.67 15.77 -1.23
N LYS A 482 18.52 15.11 -1.41
CA LYS A 482 18.42 13.65 -1.34
C LYS A 482 18.35 13.03 -2.73
N LEU A 483 19.24 12.08 -2.99
CA LEU A 483 19.33 11.27 -4.19
C LEU A 483 19.18 9.78 -3.87
N ASN A 484 18.91 8.98 -4.89
CA ASN A 484 18.60 7.56 -4.72
C ASN A 484 19.42 6.70 -5.68
N SER A 485 20.20 5.77 -5.13
CA SER A 485 21.15 4.94 -5.89
C SER A 485 20.44 3.98 -6.84
N VAL A 486 19.25 3.48 -6.49
CA VAL A 486 18.56 2.43 -7.27
C VAL A 486 18.00 2.93 -8.60
N ASP A 487 18.00 4.24 -8.81
CA ASP A 487 17.62 4.89 -10.06
C ASP A 487 18.74 4.81 -11.12
N HIS A 488 19.94 4.35 -10.72
CA HIS A 488 21.11 4.11 -11.56
C HIS A 488 21.49 2.63 -11.44
N GLN A 489 21.54 1.88 -12.53
CA GLN A 489 21.79 0.42 -12.52
C GLN A 489 22.83 0.02 -13.58
N SER A 490 23.55 0.99 -14.13
CA SER A 490 24.62 0.78 -15.09
C SER A 490 25.74 1.81 -14.88
N ALA A 491 26.97 1.45 -15.27
CA ALA A 491 28.12 2.36 -15.20
C ALA A 491 27.89 3.67 -15.97
N LYS A 492 27.14 3.61 -17.08
CA LYS A 492 26.75 4.81 -17.82
C LYS A 492 25.84 5.71 -16.99
N GLU A 493 24.81 5.15 -16.35
CA GLU A 493 23.88 5.92 -15.51
C GLU A 493 24.57 6.49 -14.26
N LEU A 494 25.56 5.77 -13.69
CA LEU A 494 26.41 6.29 -12.61
C LEU A 494 27.24 7.48 -13.09
N LYS A 495 27.91 7.37 -14.24
CA LYS A 495 28.68 8.49 -14.81
C LYS A 495 27.81 9.72 -15.09
N GLU A 496 26.63 9.52 -15.67
CA GLU A 496 25.66 10.61 -15.87
C GLU A 496 25.17 11.19 -14.54
N CYS A 497 25.01 10.36 -13.50
CA CYS A 497 24.69 10.83 -12.15
C CYS A 497 25.79 11.72 -11.56
N VAL A 498 27.06 11.32 -11.69
CA VAL A 498 28.20 12.12 -11.23
C VAL A 498 28.26 13.46 -11.96
N GLU A 499 28.03 13.48 -13.28
CA GLU A 499 27.94 14.72 -14.06
C GLU A 499 26.80 15.64 -13.55
N GLN A 500 25.63 15.06 -13.28
CA GLN A 500 24.50 15.79 -12.71
C GLN A 500 24.81 16.32 -11.30
N LEU A 501 25.42 15.49 -10.46
CA LEU A 501 25.75 15.83 -9.08
C LEU A 501 26.80 16.94 -9.02
N LYS A 502 27.78 16.95 -9.93
CA LYS A 502 28.74 18.04 -10.04
C LYS A 502 28.05 19.39 -10.25
N LEU A 503 27.10 19.46 -11.19
CA LEU A 503 26.33 20.69 -11.43
C LEU A 503 25.47 21.09 -10.23
N ILE A 504 24.96 20.11 -9.48
CA ILE A 504 24.14 20.32 -8.28
C ILE A 504 24.99 20.85 -7.12
N VAL A 505 26.16 20.26 -6.88
CA VAL A 505 27.13 20.70 -5.86
C VAL A 505 27.63 22.11 -6.19
N GLU A 506 28.00 22.36 -7.45
CA GLU A 506 28.40 23.70 -7.92
C GLU A 506 27.28 24.75 -7.78
N ALA A 507 26.00 24.33 -7.80
CA ALA A 507 24.87 25.23 -7.54
C ALA A 507 24.76 25.66 -6.06
N GLY A 508 25.43 24.95 -5.15
CA GLY A 508 25.57 25.30 -3.75
C GLY A 508 24.61 24.56 -2.83
N VAL A 509 24.66 23.23 -2.81
CA VAL A 509 24.11 22.42 -1.70
C VAL A 509 25.14 22.29 -0.57
N ASP A 510 24.67 22.18 0.67
CA ASP A 510 25.53 22.06 1.87
C ASP A 510 25.81 20.61 2.25
N PHE A 511 24.95 19.67 1.83
CA PHE A 511 25.19 18.23 1.97
C PHE A 511 24.41 17.45 0.92
N VAL A 512 24.86 16.22 0.65
CA VAL A 512 24.20 15.27 -0.24
C VAL A 512 23.81 14.04 0.56
N GLU A 513 22.53 13.68 0.53
CA GLU A 513 22.05 12.41 1.06
C GLU A 513 21.88 11.37 -0.05
N VAL A 514 22.48 10.20 0.14
CA VAL A 514 22.33 9.04 -0.73
C VAL A 514 21.48 7.98 -0.03
N SER A 515 20.39 7.60 -0.68
CA SER A 515 19.45 6.56 -0.23
C SER A 515 19.38 5.40 -1.23
N GLY A 516 18.95 4.20 -0.82
CA GLY A 516 18.56 3.14 -1.77
C GLY A 516 19.04 1.71 -1.49
N GLY A 517 19.97 1.51 -0.55
CA GLY A 517 20.56 0.20 -0.24
C GLY A 517 20.42 -0.23 1.23
N THR A 518 21.06 -1.35 1.56
CA THR A 518 21.27 -1.78 2.95
C THR A 518 22.78 -1.84 3.21
N TYR A 519 23.33 -0.86 3.94
CA TYR A 519 24.77 -0.70 4.16
C TYR A 519 25.41 -1.87 4.94
N GLU A 520 24.92 -2.22 6.14
CA GLU A 520 25.51 -3.27 6.99
C GLU A 520 25.18 -4.71 6.56
N ASN A 521 24.40 -4.88 5.49
CA ASN A 521 23.81 -6.18 5.17
C ASN A 521 24.67 -7.02 4.20
N THR A 522 25.86 -6.52 3.82
CA THR A 522 26.82 -7.21 2.95
C THR A 522 27.74 -8.11 3.78
N THR A 523 28.27 -9.17 3.16
CA THR A 523 29.13 -10.21 3.74
C THR A 523 30.33 -9.69 4.56
N MET A 524 30.75 -8.43 4.40
CA MET A 524 31.83 -7.80 5.17
C MET A 524 31.45 -7.45 6.63
N PHE A 525 30.15 -7.26 6.94
CA PHE A 525 29.68 -6.86 8.27
C PHE A 525 28.76 -7.91 8.91
N GLN A 526 28.70 -9.12 8.35
CA GLN A 526 27.98 -10.24 8.97
C GLN A 526 28.75 -10.73 10.20
N ASP A 527 28.16 -10.48 11.37
CA ASP A 527 28.49 -11.18 12.59
C ASP A 527 28.27 -12.69 12.40
N ILE A 528 29.24 -13.51 12.84
CA ILE A 528 29.33 -14.98 12.64
C ILE A 528 28.11 -15.71 13.25
N SER A 529 27.32 -15.00 14.06
CA SER A 529 26.20 -15.48 14.87
C SER A 529 24.81 -15.36 14.20
N SER A 530 24.68 -14.72 13.03
CA SER A 530 23.39 -14.64 12.30
C SER A 530 23.29 -15.69 11.19
N PRO A 531 22.24 -16.54 11.15
CA PRO A 531 22.10 -17.53 10.09
C PRO A 531 21.93 -16.83 8.73
N PRO A 532 22.64 -17.28 7.67
CA PRO A 532 22.57 -16.64 6.37
C PRO A 532 21.17 -16.84 5.78
N SER A 533 20.39 -15.76 5.69
CA SER A 533 19.21 -15.77 4.84
C SER A 533 19.68 -15.77 3.38
N GLU A 534 19.31 -16.77 2.59
CA GLU A 534 19.57 -16.78 1.14
C GLU A 534 18.94 -15.54 0.50
N LYS A 535 19.77 -14.53 0.24
CA LYS A 535 19.36 -13.33 -0.47
C LYS A 535 19.29 -13.64 -1.96
N SER A 536 18.26 -13.15 -2.63
CA SER A 536 18.23 -13.20 -4.10
C SER A 536 19.42 -12.44 -4.68
N ALA A 537 20.01 -12.94 -5.77
CA ALA A 537 21.13 -12.30 -6.47
C ALA A 537 20.89 -10.82 -6.80
N ARG A 538 19.63 -10.45 -7.09
CA ARG A 538 19.22 -9.06 -7.32
C ARG A 538 19.38 -8.15 -6.10
N THR A 539 19.14 -8.66 -4.89
CA THR A 539 19.30 -7.87 -3.66
C THR A 539 20.78 -7.63 -3.37
N VAL A 540 21.62 -8.66 -3.58
CA VAL A 540 23.07 -8.57 -3.41
C VAL A 540 23.66 -7.57 -4.41
N ALA A 541 23.30 -7.67 -5.70
CA ALA A 541 23.77 -6.74 -6.72
C ALA A 541 23.38 -5.29 -6.43
N ARG A 542 22.17 -5.06 -5.89
CA ARG A 542 21.71 -3.72 -5.49
C ARG A 542 22.46 -3.15 -4.30
N GLU A 543 22.78 -3.99 -3.30
CA GLU A 543 23.55 -3.58 -2.12
C GLU A 543 25.00 -3.25 -2.51
N ALA A 544 25.63 -4.07 -3.35
CA ALA A 544 26.97 -3.80 -3.88
C ALA A 544 27.01 -2.49 -4.70
N PHE A 545 26.05 -2.28 -5.59
CA PHE A 545 25.98 -1.04 -6.38
C PHE A 545 25.76 0.20 -5.51
N PHE A 546 25.01 0.09 -4.41
CA PHE A 546 24.82 1.22 -3.49
C PHE A 546 26.14 1.64 -2.81
N LEU A 547 26.99 0.68 -2.44
CA LEU A 547 28.31 0.97 -1.87
C LEU A 547 29.23 1.61 -2.92
N GLU A 548 29.31 1.01 -4.12
CA GLU A 548 30.08 1.58 -5.24
C GLU A 548 29.63 3.01 -5.56
N PHE A 549 28.32 3.26 -5.55
CA PHE A 549 27.75 4.59 -5.77
C PHE A 549 28.14 5.58 -4.66
N ALA A 550 28.10 5.17 -3.39
CA ALA A 550 28.48 6.02 -2.27
C ALA A 550 29.99 6.34 -2.27
N GLU A 551 30.83 5.34 -2.51
CA GLU A 551 32.29 5.48 -2.65
C GLU A 551 32.64 6.41 -3.81
N THR A 552 32.02 6.23 -4.98
CA THR A 552 32.23 7.10 -6.15
C THR A 552 31.87 8.56 -5.84
N ILE A 553 30.77 8.80 -5.12
CA ILE A 553 30.38 10.16 -4.73
C ILE A 553 31.35 10.74 -3.72
N ARG A 554 31.78 9.96 -2.72
CA ARG A 554 32.78 10.39 -1.73
C ARG A 554 34.07 10.82 -2.41
N ASP A 555 34.55 10.03 -3.37
CA ASP A 555 35.80 10.27 -4.11
C ASP A 555 35.72 11.52 -5.01
N GLU A 556 34.59 11.71 -5.70
CA GLU A 556 34.41 12.85 -6.61
C GLU A 556 34.14 14.17 -5.86
N PHE A 557 33.57 14.10 -4.64
CA PHE A 557 33.18 15.26 -3.86
C PHE A 557 33.71 15.21 -2.42
N PRO A 558 35.04 15.16 -2.20
CA PRO A 558 35.65 14.93 -0.88
C PRO A 558 35.36 16.02 0.16
N ASP A 559 35.00 17.23 -0.29
CA ASP A 559 34.69 18.36 0.59
C ASP A 559 33.19 18.56 0.85
N THR A 560 32.33 17.80 0.16
CA THR A 560 30.88 17.90 0.36
C THR A 560 30.44 16.87 1.41
N PRO A 561 29.78 17.30 2.51
CA PRO A 561 29.24 16.37 3.49
C PRO A 561 28.30 15.34 2.86
N LEU A 562 28.62 14.06 3.06
CA LEU A 562 27.89 12.93 2.53
C LEU A 562 27.08 12.25 3.64
N MET A 563 25.76 12.26 3.48
CA MET A 563 24.85 11.50 4.33
C MET A 563 24.47 10.18 3.65
N VAL A 564 24.59 9.06 4.35
CA VAL A 564 24.20 7.74 3.82
C VAL A 564 23.01 7.19 4.62
N THR A 565 21.95 6.84 3.90
CA THR A 565 20.70 6.38 4.52
C THR A 565 20.28 5.02 3.97
N GLY A 566 20.26 4.03 4.86
CA GLY A 566 19.70 2.72 4.57
C GLY A 566 20.57 1.58 5.08
N GLY A 567 20.02 0.79 6.00
CA GLY A 567 20.63 -0.47 6.42
C GLY A 567 21.61 -0.42 7.58
N PHE A 568 21.77 0.73 8.21
CA PHE A 568 22.45 0.83 9.51
C PHE A 568 21.60 0.21 10.61
N ARG A 569 22.18 -0.75 11.33
CA ARG A 569 21.52 -1.65 12.29
C ARG A 569 22.27 -1.82 13.59
N THR A 570 23.52 -1.38 13.66
CA THR A 570 24.37 -1.54 14.84
C THR A 570 25.12 -0.25 15.10
N ARG A 571 25.40 0.06 16.38
CA ARG A 571 26.26 1.20 16.71
C ARG A 571 27.62 1.06 16.04
N ASN A 572 28.25 -0.10 16.15
CA ASN A 572 29.54 -0.37 15.51
C ASN A 572 29.53 -0.14 13.98
N GLY A 573 28.48 -0.59 13.27
CA GLY A 573 28.37 -0.36 11.83
C GLY A 573 28.23 1.13 11.46
N ILE A 574 27.53 1.91 12.30
CA ILE A 574 27.43 3.36 12.16
C ILE A 574 28.77 4.03 12.43
N THR A 575 29.39 3.72 13.57
CA THR A 575 30.69 4.28 13.99
C THR A 575 31.75 4.00 12.94
N LYS A 576 31.85 2.75 12.48
CA LYS A 576 32.83 2.35 11.47
C LYS A 576 32.64 3.06 10.13
N ALA A 577 31.40 3.26 9.69
CA ALA A 577 31.14 3.99 8.43
C ALA A 577 31.61 5.45 8.50
N VAL A 578 31.50 6.08 9.68
CA VAL A 578 31.99 7.44 9.90
C VAL A 578 33.52 7.46 10.06
N GLU A 579 34.08 6.57 10.86
CA GLU A 579 35.54 6.48 11.11
C GLU A 579 36.34 6.12 9.85
N ASP A 580 35.82 5.22 9.02
CA ASP A 580 36.45 4.85 7.75
C ASP A 580 36.29 5.96 6.68
N GLY A 581 35.58 7.05 6.98
CA GLY A 581 35.33 8.15 6.04
C GLY A 581 34.34 7.83 4.92
N ALA A 582 33.59 6.72 5.03
CA ALA A 582 32.60 6.32 4.03
C ALA A 582 31.40 7.28 3.97
N CYS A 583 31.09 7.96 5.08
CA CYS A 583 30.11 9.03 5.14
C CYS A 583 30.38 9.97 6.32
N ASP A 584 29.93 11.22 6.21
CA ASP A 584 30.00 12.21 7.29
C ASP A 584 28.78 12.15 8.20
N MET A 585 27.65 11.63 7.67
CA MET A 585 26.37 11.55 8.37
C MET A 585 25.66 10.24 8.07
N VAL A 586 24.92 9.72 9.06
CA VAL A 586 24.11 8.51 8.90
C VAL A 586 22.63 8.79 9.10
N GLY A 587 21.80 8.42 8.12
CA GLY A 587 20.36 8.55 8.22
C GLY A 587 19.68 7.33 8.81
N ILE A 588 18.88 7.57 9.85
CA ILE A 588 18.13 6.54 10.58
C ILE A 588 16.63 6.85 10.51
N GLY A 589 15.89 6.04 9.74
CA GLY A 589 14.43 6.17 9.60
C GLY A 589 13.66 5.27 10.55
N ARG A 590 13.32 4.05 10.10
CA ARG A 590 12.43 3.11 10.81
C ARG A 590 12.81 2.85 12.29
N PRO A 591 14.09 2.68 12.69
CA PRO A 591 14.43 2.52 14.10
C PRO A 591 14.03 3.71 14.97
N ALA A 592 14.24 4.95 14.49
CA ALA A 592 13.92 6.17 15.22
C ALA A 592 12.40 6.34 15.44
N VAL A 593 11.57 5.76 14.58
CA VAL A 593 10.10 5.73 14.80
C VAL A 593 9.72 4.84 15.99
N LEU A 594 10.46 3.76 16.24
CA LEU A 594 10.16 2.83 17.33
C LEU A 594 10.77 3.28 18.66
N ASN A 595 11.94 3.91 18.60
CA ASN A 595 12.58 4.55 19.74
C ASN A 595 13.03 5.96 19.31
N PRO A 596 12.22 7.01 19.57
CA PRO A 596 12.62 8.40 19.30
C PRO A 596 13.85 8.83 20.11
N ALA A 597 14.04 8.27 21.30
CA ALA A 597 15.20 8.53 22.15
C ALA A 597 16.43 7.67 21.76
N LEU A 598 16.38 6.96 20.63
CA LEU A 598 17.45 6.07 20.14
C LEU A 598 18.85 6.71 20.16
N PRO A 599 19.06 7.98 19.75
CA PRO A 599 20.38 8.60 19.83
C PRO A 599 20.94 8.57 21.25
N LYS A 600 20.14 9.02 22.23
CA LYS A 600 20.56 9.13 23.63
C LYS A 600 20.59 7.78 24.36
N GLU A 601 19.60 6.92 24.13
CA GLU A 601 19.46 5.66 24.87
C GLU A 601 20.37 4.56 24.33
N VAL A 602 20.65 4.57 23.02
CA VAL A 602 21.30 3.46 22.32
C VAL A 602 22.53 3.89 21.53
N LEU A 603 22.57 5.02 20.81
CA LEU A 603 23.76 5.32 20.01
C LEU A 603 24.89 5.91 20.85
N PHE A 604 24.59 6.91 21.66
CA PHE A 604 25.57 7.66 22.46
C PHE A 604 25.66 7.20 23.92
N ASN A 605 24.95 6.11 24.29
CA ASN A 605 24.95 5.59 25.65
C ASN A 605 26.07 4.55 25.87
N PRO A 606 27.20 4.89 26.51
CA PRO A 606 28.27 3.92 26.72
C PRO A 606 27.87 2.76 27.65
N ALA A 607 26.79 2.89 28.43
CA ALA A 607 26.31 1.81 29.30
C ALA A 607 25.60 0.68 28.53
N VAL A 608 25.18 0.93 27.28
CA VAL A 608 24.62 -0.13 26.42
C VAL A 608 25.77 -0.86 25.75
N SER A 609 25.89 -2.16 26.04
CA SER A 609 26.88 -3.04 25.42
C SER A 609 26.66 -3.15 23.91
N GLU A 610 27.71 -3.44 23.16
CA GLU A 610 27.64 -3.57 21.70
C GLU A 610 26.60 -4.59 21.23
N GLU A 611 26.49 -5.73 21.92
CA GLU A 611 25.47 -6.76 21.66
C GLU A 611 24.03 -6.22 21.77
N ASN A 612 23.80 -5.29 22.69
CA ASN A 612 22.50 -4.68 22.94
C ASN A 612 22.27 -3.35 22.19
N SER A 613 23.28 -2.87 21.45
CA SER A 613 23.23 -1.59 20.71
C SER A 613 22.53 -1.68 19.34
N ARG A 614 21.75 -2.74 19.11
CA ARG A 614 21.12 -3.02 17.82
C ARG A 614 19.88 -2.17 17.57
N LEU A 615 19.82 -1.53 16.40
CA LEU A 615 18.70 -0.72 15.95
C LEU A 615 17.56 -1.60 15.42
N VAL A 616 16.59 -1.82 16.30
CA VAL A 616 15.44 -2.67 16.03
C VAL A 616 14.54 -2.07 14.94
N THR A 617 14.08 -2.92 14.03
CA THR A 617 12.89 -2.62 13.23
C THR A 617 11.92 -3.76 13.26
N ARG A 618 10.66 -3.43 13.09
CA ARG A 618 9.62 -4.40 12.80
C ARG A 618 9.45 -4.53 11.29
N SER A 619 9.67 -5.75 10.77
CA SER A 619 9.16 -6.08 9.44
C SER A 619 7.65 -6.23 9.55
N VAL A 620 6.92 -5.39 8.84
CA VAL A 620 5.48 -5.59 8.66
C VAL A 620 5.37 -6.52 7.47
N THR A 621 5.30 -7.83 7.74
CA THR A 621 5.07 -8.79 6.68
C THR A 621 3.75 -8.41 6.01
N PRO A 622 3.77 -8.07 4.70
CA PRO A 622 2.53 -7.95 3.95
C PRO A 622 1.79 -9.27 4.17
N SER A 623 0.47 -9.25 4.35
CA SER A 623 -0.26 -10.52 4.46
C SER A 623 0.17 -11.45 3.31
N ARG A 624 0.28 -12.77 3.54
CA ARG A 624 0.70 -13.73 2.49
C ARG A 624 -0.10 -13.59 1.17
N LEU A 625 -1.26 -12.93 1.21
CA LEU A 625 -2.07 -12.54 0.06
C LEU A 625 -1.52 -11.35 -0.75
N ALA A 626 -0.89 -10.34 -0.13
CA ALA A 626 -0.31 -9.19 -0.84
C ALA A 626 0.84 -9.61 -1.77
N SER A 627 1.64 -10.60 -1.37
CA SER A 627 2.65 -11.23 -2.23
C SER A 627 2.06 -11.96 -3.45
N TRP A 628 0.76 -12.26 -3.45
CA TRP A 628 0.08 -13.01 -4.50
C TRP A 628 -0.44 -12.14 -5.65
N THR A 629 -0.59 -10.83 -5.43
CA THR A 629 -0.98 -9.85 -6.46
C THR A 629 0.12 -9.58 -7.49
N GLY A 630 1.37 -9.97 -7.19
CA GLY A 630 2.55 -9.61 -7.98
C GLY A 630 2.93 -8.12 -7.93
N ILE A 631 2.16 -7.29 -7.23
CA ILE A 631 2.39 -5.85 -7.08
C ILE A 631 3.33 -5.63 -5.90
N LYS A 632 4.64 -5.58 -6.17
CA LYS A 632 5.68 -5.43 -5.14
C LYS A 632 5.52 -4.16 -4.28
N THR A 633 4.91 -3.10 -4.83
CA THR A 633 4.69 -1.81 -4.16
C THR A 633 3.60 -1.85 -3.08
N LEU A 634 2.73 -2.87 -3.04
CA LEU A 634 1.72 -2.99 -1.98
C LEU A 634 2.34 -3.34 -0.62
N GLY A 635 3.44 -4.11 -0.61
CA GLY A 635 4.12 -4.51 0.63
C GLY A 635 4.85 -3.36 1.31
N SER A 636 5.56 -2.54 0.53
CA SER A 636 6.20 -1.32 1.02
C SER A 636 5.17 -0.28 1.51
N GLY A 637 3.99 -0.23 0.88
CA GLY A 637 2.90 0.65 1.31
C GLY A 637 2.34 0.28 2.70
N ALA A 638 2.14 -1.01 2.99
CA ALA A 638 1.65 -1.47 4.29
C ALA A 638 2.64 -1.19 5.42
N GLU A 639 3.94 -1.42 5.19
CA GLU A 639 4.99 -1.09 6.15
C GLU A 639 5.06 0.42 6.39
N THR A 640 5.04 1.23 5.32
CA THR A 640 5.01 2.71 5.41
C THR A 640 3.82 3.18 6.24
N LEU A 641 2.60 2.72 5.95
CA LEU A 641 1.39 3.08 6.69
C LEU A 641 1.48 2.71 8.17
N TRP A 642 2.06 1.55 8.49
CA TRP A 642 2.23 1.12 9.86
C TRP A 642 3.21 2.03 10.63
N TYR A 643 4.38 2.32 10.06
CA TYR A 643 5.34 3.25 10.67
C TYR A 643 4.76 4.67 10.78
N SER A 644 4.03 5.16 9.77
CA SER A 644 3.31 6.44 9.84
C SER A 644 2.22 6.46 10.92
N LYS A 645 1.60 5.32 11.23
CA LYS A 645 0.70 5.20 12.38
C LYS A 645 1.48 5.24 13.70
N GLN A 646 2.63 4.58 13.78
CA GLN A 646 3.46 4.62 14.98
C GLN A 646 3.98 6.03 15.28
N MET A 647 4.45 6.77 14.27
CA MET A 647 4.88 8.17 14.46
C MET A 647 3.79 9.05 15.12
N ARG A 648 2.51 8.79 14.82
CA ARG A 648 1.37 9.51 15.46
C ARG A 648 1.05 9.05 16.87
N ASN A 649 1.47 7.83 17.22
CA ASN A 649 1.24 7.22 18.52
C ASN A 649 2.45 7.36 19.45
N VAL A 650 3.58 7.89 18.96
CA VAL A 650 4.68 8.32 19.82
C VAL A 650 4.05 9.29 20.82
N PRO A 651 4.00 8.94 22.12
CA PRO A 651 3.49 9.84 23.13
C PRO A 651 4.26 11.15 22.98
N SER A 652 3.61 12.29 23.21
CA SER A 652 4.35 13.53 23.46
C SER A 652 5.23 13.29 24.68
N VAL A 653 6.46 12.82 24.47
CA VAL A 653 7.53 12.84 25.45
C VAL A 653 8.08 14.26 25.36
N ILE A 654 7.28 15.20 25.83
CA ILE A 654 7.64 16.59 26.08
C ILE A 654 7.10 16.92 27.47
#